data_AF-A0A7J5YL00-F1
#
_entry.id   AF-A0A7J5YL00-F1
#
_cell.length_a   1.000
_cell.length_b   1.000
_cell.length_c   1.000
_cell.angle_alpha   90.00
_cell.angle_beta   90.00
_cell.angle_gamma   90.00
#
_symmetry.space_group_name_H-M   'P 1'
#
loop_
_entity.id
_entity.type
_entity.pdbx_description
1 polymer ?
#
loop_
_entity_poly.entity_id
_entity_poly.type
_entity_poly.pdbx_seq_one_letter_code
_entity_poly.pdbx_strand_id
1 'polypeptide(L)'
;MGQGDLSDPLSTSKIRFILNIFEAWRRETRLQSYKDLIVPCLCSIKPLGSLVSSDGEEQTAKEDAAPTKDTPQTKGKFEKIFGFRREDLTSWDSLVTLLNRPSDPASLGIFRCLFGLLMVIDITQERGLSHLDYKFMDGAPPPLPLDWMYLVYVVMFFGALGIMLGCFYRLSGLMFISSYWYIFFLDKTAWNNHSYLYGLIGFQLTLMEGNRYWSIDGLRRPSIRNAQVPLWNYTILRTQIFIVYFLAGIKKLDADWVEGYSMSYLAHHWLFDPFKVILPVELINLLVVHGGGLILDLSAGYLLFFDATRPYGIFFVSYFHCMNSQLFSIGMFSYTMLATSPIFCYPDWPRRFFARFPAFLSAVLPITSTDPQPSTPIQSTSTERQETPTVPKASKIRLKHKLGAIFTILYIMEQFFLPYSHFITQGYNNWTNGLYGYSWDMMVHSRSHQHVKITYKDGKTGEIGYLNPGVFTQSRRWKDHGDMLKQYGTCLNEFLPRYNISEPEIYFDIWVSINERFQQRIFDPRVDVVKADWSPFRPNTWLMPLLVDLSPWRTKFQEIEGSLDNQTDIVFIADFPGQSERGGSRGEEELHPHTWRADKETEPLPPELQPLITADDEGSEVNATDPIVQLFLKRQRRMKEVKKRREAGAVERLQRFAVKKYYTIRRGLLMTAIALRNLAVGLPPLEQLTREVAFANMKAPQAEGNQDDPLKDEVGHGEL
;
A
#
# COMPACT_ATOMS: atom_id res chain seq x y z
N MET A 1 37.11 -30.44 -27.41
CA MET A 1 35.66 -30.51 -27.65
C MET A 1 35.03 -31.16 -26.43
N GLY A 2 34.56 -30.36 -25.47
CA GLY A 2 33.92 -30.83 -24.25
C GLY A 2 32.61 -30.08 -24.07
N GLN A 3 31.53 -30.83 -23.92
CA GLN A 3 30.18 -30.34 -23.64
C GLN A 3 30.15 -29.67 -22.27
N GLY A 4 29.67 -28.42 -22.23
CA GLY A 4 29.38 -27.69 -21.00
C GLY A 4 27.93 -27.90 -20.60
N ASP A 5 27.75 -28.45 -19.39
CA ASP A 5 26.49 -28.65 -18.71
C ASP A 5 26.05 -27.31 -18.07
N LEU A 6 24.90 -26.79 -18.48
CA LEU A 6 24.29 -25.55 -17.96
C LEU A 6 22.96 -25.93 -17.30
N SER A 7 23.03 -26.33 -16.04
CA SER A 7 21.87 -26.43 -15.16
C SER A 7 21.90 -25.29 -14.15
N ASP A 8 21.00 -24.33 -14.35
CA ASP A 8 20.85 -23.11 -13.57
C ASP A 8 20.02 -23.37 -12.29
N PRO A 9 20.57 -23.19 -11.07
CA PRO A 9 19.89 -23.53 -9.81
C PRO A 9 18.59 -22.74 -9.56
N LEU A 10 18.44 -21.54 -10.14
CA LEU A 10 17.28 -20.67 -9.91
C LEU A 10 15.98 -21.16 -10.57
N SER A 11 16.06 -21.89 -11.68
CA SER A 11 14.89 -22.45 -12.40
C SER A 11 14.26 -23.61 -11.63
N THR A 12 15.11 -24.48 -11.06
CA THR A 12 14.70 -25.62 -10.24
C THR A 12 13.96 -25.22 -8.96
N SER A 13 14.25 -24.04 -8.40
CA SER A 13 13.60 -23.52 -7.19
C SER A 13 12.12 -23.18 -7.39
N LYS A 14 11.75 -22.59 -8.54
CA LYS A 14 10.35 -22.21 -8.85
C LYS A 14 9.44 -23.41 -9.13
N ILE A 15 9.96 -24.45 -9.77
CA ILE A 15 9.22 -25.70 -9.99
C ILE A 15 9.09 -26.49 -8.67
N ARG A 16 10.14 -26.50 -7.84
CA ARG A 16 10.12 -27.11 -6.51
C ARG A 16 9.16 -26.39 -5.56
N PHE A 17 8.97 -25.07 -5.70
CA PHE A 17 7.95 -24.28 -5.00
C PHE A 17 6.53 -24.73 -5.33
N ILE A 18 6.20 -24.91 -6.62
CA ILE A 18 4.86 -25.39 -7.04
C ILE A 18 4.63 -26.84 -6.57
N LEU A 19 5.63 -27.71 -6.69
CA LEU A 19 5.51 -29.11 -6.26
C LEU A 19 5.37 -29.25 -4.74
N ASN A 20 6.08 -28.44 -3.96
CA ASN A 20 5.96 -28.41 -2.49
C ASN A 20 4.59 -27.89 -2.04
N ILE A 21 3.96 -26.96 -2.77
CA ILE A 21 2.58 -26.52 -2.52
C ILE A 21 1.59 -27.68 -2.74
N PHE A 22 1.76 -28.46 -3.82
CA PHE A 22 0.91 -29.64 -4.08
C PHE A 22 1.13 -30.76 -3.06
N GLU A 23 2.37 -30.99 -2.60
CA GLU A 23 2.65 -31.96 -1.55
C GLU A 23 2.15 -31.53 -0.16
N ALA A 24 2.26 -30.24 0.19
CA ALA A 24 1.69 -29.69 1.42
C ALA A 24 0.17 -29.84 1.45
N TRP A 25 -0.51 -29.47 0.35
CA TRP A 25 -1.95 -29.65 0.18
C TRP A 25 -2.39 -31.13 0.30
N ARG A 26 -1.55 -32.07 -0.16
CA ARG A 26 -1.78 -33.52 -0.04
C ARG A 26 -1.55 -34.07 1.38
N ARG A 27 -0.69 -33.43 2.19
CA ARG A 27 -0.45 -33.82 3.58
C ARG A 27 -1.55 -33.30 4.51
N GLU A 28 -2.12 -32.14 4.22
CA GLU A 28 -3.10 -31.46 5.07
C GLU A 28 -4.53 -32.01 4.92
N THR A 29 -4.85 -32.66 3.80
CA THR A 29 -6.11 -33.41 3.62
C THR A 29 -6.21 -34.67 4.51
N ARG A 30 -5.18 -35.00 5.31
CA ARG A 30 -5.20 -36.10 6.29
C ARG A 30 -5.28 -35.67 7.77
N LEU A 31 -5.20 -34.37 8.08
CA LEU A 31 -5.20 -33.90 9.47
C LEU A 31 -6.48 -33.12 9.78
N GLN A 32 -7.47 -33.89 10.21
CA GLN A 32 -8.79 -33.46 10.63
C GLN A 32 -8.74 -32.84 12.03
N SER A 33 -8.65 -31.50 12.18
CA SER A 33 -8.96 -30.82 13.46
C SER A 33 -9.24 -29.32 13.33
N TYR A 34 -10.12 -28.90 12.43
CA TYR A 34 -10.64 -27.50 12.39
C TYR A 34 -12.09 -27.42 11.88
N LYS A 35 -12.97 -28.31 12.37
CA LYS A 35 -14.41 -28.27 12.02
C LYS A 35 -15.27 -27.37 12.90
N ASP A 36 -14.74 -26.84 14.02
CA ASP A 36 -15.59 -26.21 15.04
C ASP A 36 -15.53 -24.68 15.11
N LEU A 37 -14.80 -23.98 14.23
CA LEU A 37 -14.67 -22.51 14.31
C LEU A 37 -15.30 -21.69 13.17
N ILE A 38 -15.83 -22.33 12.12
CA ILE A 38 -16.28 -21.60 10.90
C ILE A 38 -17.80 -21.74 10.62
N VAL A 39 -18.53 -22.56 11.37
CA VAL A 39 -19.92 -22.92 10.98
C VAL A 39 -21.06 -22.15 11.67
N PRO A 40 -20.97 -21.54 12.88
CA PRO A 40 -22.11 -20.83 13.44
C PRO A 40 -21.98 -19.29 13.34
N CYS A 41 -21.96 -18.74 12.12
CA CYS A 41 -22.23 -17.30 11.90
C CYS A 41 -23.19 -17.01 10.72
N LEU A 42 -23.78 -18.05 10.12
CA LEU A 42 -24.70 -17.91 8.97
C LEU A 42 -26.12 -18.46 9.21
N CYS A 43 -26.50 -18.81 10.44
CA CYS A 43 -27.84 -19.28 10.76
C CYS A 43 -28.35 -18.67 12.08
N SER A 44 -28.78 -17.42 12.04
CA SER A 44 -29.72 -16.90 13.04
C SER A 44 -30.53 -15.72 12.52
N ILE A 45 -31.46 -16.00 11.61
CA ILE A 45 -32.66 -15.19 11.42
C ILE A 45 -33.83 -16.18 11.28
N LYS A 46 -34.48 -16.51 12.39
CA LYS A 46 -35.82 -17.12 12.38
C LYS A 46 -36.84 -15.99 12.19
N PRO A 47 -37.77 -16.07 11.23
CA PRO A 47 -38.94 -15.20 11.24
C PRO A 47 -39.93 -15.72 12.29
N LEU A 48 -40.29 -14.84 13.22
CA LEU A 48 -41.39 -15.02 14.17
C LEU A 48 -42.68 -14.56 13.47
N GLY A 49 -43.71 -15.41 13.42
CA GLY A 49 -45.02 -15.02 12.91
C GLY A 49 -45.88 -16.17 12.39
N SER A 50 -46.35 -17.03 13.30
CA SER A 50 -47.52 -17.89 13.06
C SER A 50 -48.79 -17.12 13.41
N LEU A 51 -49.76 -17.05 12.50
CA LEU A 51 -51.17 -16.91 12.85
C LEU A 51 -52.00 -17.77 11.89
N VAL A 52 -52.81 -18.63 12.51
CA VAL A 52 -53.67 -19.67 11.96
C VAL A 52 -55.00 -19.08 11.48
N SER A 53 -55.52 -19.57 10.36
CA SER A 53 -56.96 -19.74 10.05
C SER A 53 -57.07 -20.60 8.78
N SER A 54 -57.41 -21.89 8.91
CA SER A 54 -58.76 -22.49 8.77
C SER A 54 -59.21 -22.69 7.33
N ASP A 55 -59.19 -23.96 6.94
CA ASP A 55 -59.96 -24.75 5.97
C ASP A 55 -60.95 -24.09 4.99
N GLY A 56 -60.92 -24.60 3.75
CA GLY A 56 -61.94 -24.46 2.73
C GLY A 56 -61.52 -25.13 1.42
N GLU A 57 -61.89 -26.39 1.24
CA GLU A 57 -61.88 -27.08 -0.06
C GLU A 57 -62.85 -26.38 -1.02
N GLU A 58 -62.41 -26.11 -2.26
CA GLU A 58 -63.34 -26.06 -3.39
C GLU A 58 -62.64 -26.44 -4.70
N GLN A 59 -63.12 -27.53 -5.29
CA GLN A 59 -62.84 -27.94 -6.67
C GLN A 59 -63.61 -27.04 -7.63
N THR A 60 -62.98 -26.60 -8.72
CA THR A 60 -63.58 -26.31 -10.04
C THR A 60 -62.45 -25.86 -10.97
N ALA A 61 -62.11 -26.62 -12.02
CA ALA A 61 -62.65 -26.54 -13.39
C ALA A 61 -61.52 -26.08 -14.34
N LYS A 62 -61.17 -26.96 -15.29
CA LYS A 62 -60.28 -26.66 -16.42
C LYS A 62 -60.99 -25.67 -17.35
N GLU A 63 -60.33 -24.56 -17.65
CA GLU A 63 -60.71 -23.71 -18.78
C GLU A 63 -59.44 -23.29 -19.53
N ASP A 64 -59.40 -23.63 -20.81
CA ASP A 64 -58.31 -23.37 -21.74
C ASP A 64 -58.17 -21.86 -22.00
N ALA A 65 -56.98 -21.30 -21.74
CA ALA A 65 -56.68 -19.90 -22.03
C ALA A 65 -55.52 -19.77 -23.05
N ALA A 66 -55.84 -19.06 -24.14
CA ALA A 66 -54.96 -18.62 -25.21
C ALA A 66 -53.67 -17.91 -24.73
N PRO A 67 -52.60 -17.83 -25.55
CA PRO A 67 -51.27 -17.45 -25.08
C PRO A 67 -51.24 -16.00 -24.60
N THR A 68 -50.99 -15.82 -23.32
CA THR A 68 -50.78 -14.52 -22.68
C THR A 68 -49.52 -13.86 -23.21
N LYS A 69 -49.70 -12.65 -23.73
CA LYS A 69 -48.65 -11.66 -24.07
C LYS A 69 -47.57 -11.63 -22.99
N ASP A 70 -46.31 -11.69 -23.43
CA ASP A 70 -45.11 -11.54 -22.63
C ASP A 70 -45.21 -10.37 -21.65
N THR A 71 -45.47 -10.69 -20.38
CA THR A 71 -45.35 -9.73 -19.28
C THR A 71 -43.87 -9.71 -18.87
N PRO A 72 -43.22 -8.54 -18.69
CA PRO A 72 -41.81 -8.49 -18.33
C PRO A 72 -41.60 -9.24 -17.01
N GLN A 73 -40.85 -10.34 -17.06
CA GLN A 73 -40.54 -11.16 -15.88
C GLN A 73 -40.02 -10.28 -14.75
N THR A 74 -40.76 -10.24 -13.65
CA THR A 74 -40.43 -9.42 -12.49
C THR A 74 -39.17 -9.99 -11.86
N LYS A 75 -38.04 -9.27 -11.98
CA LYS A 75 -36.75 -9.70 -11.40
C LYS A 75 -36.91 -10.11 -9.94
N GLY A 76 -36.41 -11.30 -9.59
CA GLY A 76 -36.45 -11.80 -8.21
C GLY A 76 -35.69 -10.87 -7.25
N LYS A 77 -36.00 -10.93 -5.94
CA LYS A 77 -35.30 -10.11 -4.91
C LYS A 77 -33.78 -10.30 -4.96
N PHE A 78 -33.31 -11.54 -5.14
CA PHE A 78 -31.88 -11.85 -5.28
C PHE A 78 -31.25 -11.17 -6.50
N GLU A 79 -31.91 -11.24 -7.66
CA GLU A 79 -31.43 -10.62 -8.89
C GLU A 79 -31.37 -9.09 -8.79
N LYS A 80 -32.33 -8.48 -8.08
CA LYS A 80 -32.32 -7.04 -7.80
C LYS A 80 -31.15 -6.62 -6.90
N ILE A 81 -30.73 -7.46 -5.95
CA ILE A 81 -29.66 -7.15 -4.99
C ILE A 81 -28.28 -7.40 -5.59
N PHE A 82 -28.07 -8.56 -6.22
CA PHE A 82 -26.76 -9.02 -6.67
C PHE A 82 -26.51 -8.77 -8.17
N GLY A 83 -27.54 -8.44 -8.95
CA GLY A 83 -27.42 -8.19 -10.39
C GLY A 83 -27.21 -9.46 -11.25
N PHE A 84 -27.41 -10.64 -10.66
CA PHE A 84 -27.40 -11.96 -11.31
C PHE A 84 -28.38 -12.90 -10.60
N ARG A 85 -28.78 -14.00 -11.24
CA ARG A 85 -29.76 -14.94 -10.69
C ARG A 85 -29.06 -16.07 -9.94
N ARG A 86 -29.72 -16.68 -8.95
CA ARG A 86 -29.11 -17.74 -8.13
C ARG A 86 -28.71 -18.95 -8.97
N GLU A 87 -29.50 -19.24 -10.01
CA GLU A 87 -29.29 -20.32 -10.97
C GLU A 87 -27.99 -20.14 -11.76
N ASP A 88 -27.52 -18.90 -11.91
CA ASP A 88 -26.29 -18.59 -12.63
C ASP A 88 -25.03 -19.14 -11.92
N LEU A 89 -25.13 -19.47 -10.61
CA LEU A 89 -24.03 -20.06 -9.81
C LEU A 89 -24.14 -21.59 -9.63
N THR A 90 -25.20 -22.21 -10.11
CA THR A 90 -25.49 -23.63 -9.82
C THR A 90 -24.68 -24.61 -10.65
N SER A 91 -24.21 -24.19 -11.83
CA SER A 91 -23.43 -25.03 -12.75
C SER A 91 -22.22 -24.29 -13.30
N TRP A 92 -21.20 -25.03 -13.70
CA TRP A 92 -20.00 -24.48 -14.33
C TRP A 92 -20.34 -23.66 -15.60
N ASP A 93 -21.20 -24.20 -16.46
CA ASP A 93 -21.55 -23.53 -17.72
C ASP A 93 -22.39 -22.26 -17.48
N SER A 94 -23.25 -22.27 -16.46
CA SER A 94 -23.98 -21.08 -16.00
C SER A 94 -23.02 -20.00 -15.50
N LEU A 95 -22.04 -20.37 -14.68
CA LEU A 95 -21.04 -19.43 -14.13
C LEU A 95 -20.15 -18.84 -15.23
N VAL A 96 -19.70 -19.67 -16.17
CA VAL A 96 -18.94 -19.22 -17.34
C VAL A 96 -19.76 -18.24 -18.18
N THR A 97 -21.06 -18.51 -18.35
CA THR A 97 -21.98 -17.62 -19.06
C THR A 97 -22.13 -16.28 -18.33
N LEU A 98 -22.30 -16.30 -17.00
CA LEU A 98 -22.39 -15.09 -16.18
C LEU A 98 -21.12 -14.23 -16.29
N LEU A 99 -19.94 -14.82 -16.09
CA LEU A 99 -18.66 -14.11 -16.14
C LEU A 99 -18.35 -13.53 -17.54
N ASN A 100 -18.91 -14.11 -18.60
CA ASN A 100 -18.77 -13.60 -19.96
C ASN A 100 -19.98 -12.78 -20.43
N ARG A 101 -20.91 -12.43 -19.54
CA ARG A 101 -22.05 -11.56 -19.85
C ARG A 101 -21.54 -10.21 -20.40
N PRO A 102 -22.00 -9.79 -21.59
CA PRO A 102 -21.60 -8.49 -22.15
C PRO A 102 -22.00 -7.34 -21.23
N SER A 103 -21.05 -6.44 -20.98
CA SER A 103 -21.21 -5.27 -20.10
C SER A 103 -20.68 -4.02 -20.79
N ASP A 104 -21.22 -2.86 -20.45
CA ASP A 104 -20.78 -1.58 -21.02
C ASP A 104 -19.29 -1.32 -20.70
N PRO A 105 -18.46 -0.89 -21.67
CA PRO A 105 -17.03 -0.66 -21.45
C PRO A 105 -16.68 0.67 -20.76
N ALA A 106 -17.64 1.57 -20.57
CA ALA A 106 -17.39 2.96 -20.22
C ALA A 106 -16.66 3.14 -18.89
N SER A 107 -17.19 2.55 -17.81
CA SER A 107 -16.57 2.68 -16.49
C SER A 107 -15.15 2.08 -16.46
N LEU A 108 -14.91 0.97 -17.14
CA LEU A 108 -13.57 0.37 -17.26
C LEU A 108 -12.60 1.30 -18.01
N GLY A 109 -13.05 1.95 -19.08
CA GLY A 109 -12.24 2.90 -19.83
C GLY A 109 -11.86 4.15 -19.02
N ILE A 110 -12.79 4.68 -18.21
CA ILE A 110 -12.50 5.78 -17.28
C ILE A 110 -11.52 5.35 -16.20
N PHE A 111 -11.75 4.19 -15.57
CA PHE A 111 -10.84 3.64 -14.57
C PHE A 111 -9.42 3.48 -15.12
N ARG A 112 -9.29 2.90 -16.32
CA ARG A 112 -8.00 2.78 -17.03
C ARG A 112 -7.32 4.14 -17.21
N CYS A 113 -8.07 5.15 -17.63
CA CYS A 113 -7.53 6.50 -17.84
C CYS A 113 -7.02 7.11 -16.53
N LEU A 114 -7.84 7.07 -15.47
CA LEU A 114 -7.47 7.62 -14.16
C LEU A 114 -6.29 6.87 -13.55
N PHE A 115 -6.29 5.54 -13.58
CA PHE A 115 -5.16 4.74 -13.10
C PHE A 115 -3.87 5.07 -13.86
N GLY A 116 -3.91 5.11 -15.19
CA GLY A 116 -2.76 5.46 -16.01
C GLY A 116 -2.21 6.86 -15.70
N LEU A 117 -3.10 7.85 -15.52
CA LEU A 117 -2.72 9.21 -15.12
C LEU A 117 -1.99 9.23 -13.77
N LEU A 118 -2.54 8.52 -12.78
CA LEU A 118 -1.93 8.46 -11.45
C LEU A 118 -0.59 7.73 -11.48
N MET A 119 -0.44 6.68 -12.30
CA MET A 119 0.84 5.99 -12.47
C MET A 119 1.88 6.86 -13.19
N VAL A 120 1.49 7.66 -14.18
CA VAL A 120 2.39 8.65 -14.80
C VAL A 120 2.95 9.60 -13.74
N ILE A 121 2.11 10.05 -12.79
CA ILE A 121 2.55 10.90 -11.68
C ILE A 121 3.41 10.12 -10.68
N ASP A 122 2.98 8.93 -10.24
CA ASP A 122 3.67 8.04 -9.29
C ASP A 122 5.11 7.73 -9.74
N ILE A 123 5.28 7.39 -11.02
CA ILE A 123 6.58 7.04 -11.61
C ILE A 123 7.56 8.20 -11.47
N THR A 124 7.09 9.42 -11.76
CA THR A 124 7.93 10.63 -11.70
C THR A 124 8.29 11.02 -10.27
N GLN A 125 7.38 10.87 -9.31
CA GLN A 125 7.55 11.38 -7.95
C GLN A 125 7.97 10.31 -6.94
N GLU A 126 7.16 9.27 -6.78
CA GLU A 126 7.29 8.28 -5.70
C GLU A 126 8.22 7.13 -6.08
N ARG A 127 8.22 6.69 -7.34
CA ARG A 127 9.17 5.66 -7.80
C ARG A 127 10.55 6.20 -8.11
N GLY A 128 10.69 7.51 -8.14
CA GLY A 128 12.00 8.16 -8.13
C GLY A 128 12.64 8.32 -9.50
N LEU A 129 11.88 8.36 -10.60
CA LEU A 129 12.46 8.75 -11.90
C LEU A 129 13.12 10.14 -11.82
N SER A 130 12.57 11.06 -11.02
CA SER A 130 13.18 12.39 -10.81
C SER A 130 14.42 12.41 -9.92
N HIS A 131 14.71 11.32 -9.20
CA HIS A 131 15.83 11.20 -8.22
C HIS A 131 16.67 9.95 -8.48
N LEU A 132 16.69 9.50 -9.73
CA LEU A 132 17.29 8.23 -10.11
C LEU A 132 18.82 8.25 -9.93
N ASP A 133 19.43 9.40 -10.19
CA ASP A 133 20.81 9.75 -9.87
C ASP A 133 21.12 9.53 -8.39
N TYR A 134 20.37 10.19 -7.50
CA TYR A 134 20.55 10.00 -6.05
C TYR A 134 20.30 8.56 -5.60
N LYS A 135 19.31 7.89 -6.22
CA LYS A 135 18.91 6.54 -5.84
C LYS A 135 19.95 5.47 -6.20
N PHE A 136 20.68 5.63 -7.30
CA PHE A 136 21.56 4.60 -7.85
C PHE A 136 23.04 5.02 -8.00
N MET A 137 23.42 6.28 -7.72
CA MET A 137 24.83 6.69 -7.70
C MET A 137 25.52 6.44 -6.35
N ASP A 138 24.84 6.63 -5.21
CA ASP A 138 25.46 6.63 -3.88
C ASP A 138 25.18 5.35 -3.07
N GLY A 139 25.62 4.19 -3.57
CA GLY A 139 25.42 2.90 -2.91
C GLY A 139 26.12 1.71 -3.56
N ALA A 140 25.76 0.48 -3.14
CA ALA A 140 26.17 -0.76 -3.80
C ALA A 140 25.97 -0.66 -5.32
N PRO A 141 26.85 -1.28 -6.14
CA PRO A 141 26.81 -1.09 -7.59
C PRO A 141 25.41 -1.37 -8.13
N PRO A 142 24.81 -0.42 -8.86
CA PRO A 142 23.45 -0.59 -9.33
C PRO A 142 23.40 -1.83 -10.24
N PRO A 143 22.29 -2.57 -10.21
CA PRO A 143 22.16 -3.84 -10.93
C PRO A 143 22.28 -3.66 -12.44
N LEU A 144 21.98 -2.46 -12.94
CA LEU A 144 22.30 -1.99 -14.28
C LEU A 144 23.00 -0.63 -14.19
N PRO A 145 23.85 -0.28 -15.17
CA PRO A 145 24.39 1.08 -15.26
C PRO A 145 23.27 2.13 -15.27
N LEU A 146 23.57 3.32 -14.75
CA LEU A 146 22.58 4.38 -14.52
C LEU A 146 21.74 4.72 -15.76
N ASP A 147 22.36 4.78 -16.94
CA ASP A 147 21.68 5.07 -18.21
C ASP A 147 20.62 4.01 -18.57
N TRP A 148 20.91 2.73 -18.28
CA TRP A 148 19.96 1.64 -18.49
C TRP A 148 18.81 1.70 -17.48
N MET A 149 19.08 2.14 -16.25
CA MET A 149 18.02 2.38 -15.27
C MET A 149 17.09 3.51 -15.72
N TYR A 150 17.62 4.61 -16.27
CA TYR A 150 16.78 5.63 -16.91
C TYR A 150 15.91 5.05 -18.02
N LEU A 151 16.48 4.21 -18.91
CA LEU A 151 15.71 3.57 -19.97
C LEU A 151 14.54 2.73 -19.42
N VAL A 152 14.77 1.91 -18.38
CA VAL A 152 13.72 1.10 -17.73
C VAL A 152 12.57 1.97 -17.22
N TYR A 153 12.88 3.07 -16.53
CA TYR A 153 11.85 3.99 -16.02
C TYR A 153 11.12 4.74 -17.13
N VAL A 154 11.80 5.09 -18.22
CA VAL A 154 11.18 5.72 -19.40
C VAL A 154 10.23 4.76 -20.10
N VAL A 155 10.60 3.49 -20.25
CA VAL A 155 9.72 2.43 -20.75
C VAL A 155 8.50 2.28 -19.85
N MET A 156 8.68 2.29 -18.52
CA MET A 156 7.58 2.25 -17.56
C MET A 156 6.65 3.46 -17.71
N PHE A 157 7.21 4.65 -17.84
CA PHE A 157 6.48 5.92 -18.00
C PHE A 157 5.63 5.93 -19.27
N PHE A 158 6.22 5.56 -20.42
CA PHE A 158 5.48 5.47 -21.67
C PHE A 158 4.45 4.32 -21.66
N GLY A 159 4.73 3.23 -20.94
CA GLY A 159 3.75 2.18 -20.68
C GLY A 159 2.53 2.72 -19.92
N ALA A 160 2.74 3.46 -18.82
CA ALA A 160 1.66 4.10 -18.05
C ALA A 160 0.89 5.14 -18.87
N LEU A 161 1.59 5.97 -19.66
CA LEU A 161 0.96 6.93 -20.56
C LEU A 161 0.13 6.24 -21.66
N GLY A 162 0.64 5.16 -22.23
CA GLY A 162 -0.06 4.33 -23.20
C GLY A 162 -1.30 3.65 -22.61
N ILE A 163 -1.23 3.20 -21.35
CA ILE A 163 -2.39 2.73 -20.58
C ILE A 163 -3.39 3.87 -20.41
N MET A 164 -2.97 5.06 -20.00
CA MET A 164 -3.81 6.25 -19.79
C MET A 164 -4.56 6.70 -21.06
N LEU A 165 -3.92 6.61 -22.22
CA LEU A 165 -4.51 6.99 -23.50
C LEU A 165 -5.25 5.83 -24.18
N GLY A 166 -5.07 4.59 -23.70
CA GLY A 166 -5.52 3.39 -24.39
C GLY A 166 -4.90 3.26 -25.79
N CYS A 167 -3.61 3.59 -25.90
CA CYS A 167 -2.83 3.56 -27.14
C CYS A 167 -1.88 2.37 -27.13
N PHE A 168 -1.86 1.58 -28.21
CA PHE A 168 -1.12 0.32 -28.29
C PHE A 168 -1.32 -0.53 -27.03
N TYR A 169 -2.56 -0.61 -26.56
CA TYR A 169 -2.88 -0.85 -25.15
C TYR A 169 -2.23 -2.11 -24.56
N ARG A 170 -2.19 -3.20 -25.33
CA ARG A 170 -1.56 -4.46 -24.90
C ARG A 170 -0.04 -4.32 -24.76
N LEU A 171 0.61 -3.65 -25.70
CA LEU A 171 2.05 -3.37 -25.63
C LEU A 171 2.35 -2.42 -24.47
N SER A 172 1.55 -1.36 -24.29
CA SER A 172 1.70 -0.41 -23.18
C SER A 172 1.53 -1.08 -21.82
N GLY A 173 0.59 -2.03 -21.70
CA GLY A 173 0.44 -2.90 -20.53
C GLY A 173 1.70 -3.73 -20.25
N LEU A 174 2.24 -4.39 -21.28
CA LEU A 174 3.48 -5.17 -21.17
C LEU A 174 4.69 -4.32 -20.79
N MET A 175 4.85 -3.14 -21.41
CA MET A 175 5.92 -2.18 -21.10
C MET A 175 5.85 -1.76 -19.63
N PHE A 176 4.65 -1.38 -19.15
CA PHE A 176 4.44 -1.00 -17.76
C PHE A 176 4.72 -2.16 -16.81
N ILE A 177 4.08 -3.33 -17.01
CA ILE A 177 4.11 -4.39 -16.02
C ILE A 177 5.50 -5.04 -15.89
N SER A 178 6.23 -5.19 -17.01
CA SER A 178 7.58 -5.77 -17.00
C SER A 178 8.57 -4.88 -16.27
N SER A 179 8.59 -3.58 -16.57
CA SER A 179 9.45 -2.60 -15.91
C SER A 179 9.05 -2.36 -14.45
N TYR A 180 7.74 -2.32 -14.16
CA TYR A 180 7.22 -2.14 -12.81
C TYR A 180 7.65 -3.28 -11.89
N TRP A 181 7.42 -4.55 -12.28
CA TRP A 181 7.83 -5.69 -11.46
C TRP A 181 9.35 -5.84 -11.37
N TYR A 182 10.08 -5.50 -12.43
CA TYR A 182 11.55 -5.45 -12.36
C TYR A 182 12.01 -4.48 -11.25
N ILE A 183 11.54 -3.24 -11.25
CA ILE A 183 11.88 -2.24 -10.22
C ILE A 183 11.39 -2.68 -8.84
N PHE A 184 10.18 -3.24 -8.76
CA PHE A 184 9.60 -3.74 -7.51
C PHE A 184 10.49 -4.82 -6.87
N PHE A 185 11.00 -5.77 -7.64
CA PHE A 185 11.89 -6.81 -7.12
C PHE A 185 13.32 -6.31 -6.88
N LEU A 186 13.73 -5.25 -7.56
CA LEU A 186 15.07 -4.68 -7.45
C LEU A 186 15.36 -4.09 -6.07
N ASP A 187 14.39 -3.36 -5.52
CA ASP A 187 14.55 -2.60 -4.30
C ASP A 187 13.49 -3.01 -3.29
N LYS A 188 13.84 -4.04 -2.50
CA LYS A 188 12.92 -4.61 -1.51
C LYS A 188 12.47 -3.59 -0.46
N THR A 189 13.30 -2.58 -0.25
CA THR A 189 13.14 -1.66 0.86
C THR A 189 12.22 -0.49 0.53
N ALA A 190 11.91 -0.24 -0.74
CA ALA A 190 11.09 0.88 -1.17
C ALA A 190 9.60 0.55 -1.36
N TRP A 191 9.21 -0.72 -1.50
CA TRP A 191 7.81 -1.07 -1.78
C TRP A 191 7.00 -1.39 -0.53
N ASN A 192 5.69 -1.22 -0.59
CA ASN A 192 4.73 -1.52 0.49
C ASN A 192 3.46 -2.17 -0.11
N ASN A 193 2.42 -2.37 0.71
CA ASN A 193 1.14 -2.95 0.27
C ASN A 193 0.54 -2.25 -0.96
N HIS A 194 0.74 -0.94 -1.07
CA HIS A 194 0.11 -0.13 -2.13
C HIS A 194 0.88 -0.27 -3.44
N SER A 195 2.21 -0.35 -3.37
CA SER A 195 3.05 -0.74 -4.52
C SER A 195 2.62 -2.11 -5.07
N TYR A 196 2.38 -3.08 -4.19
CA TYR A 196 1.91 -4.40 -4.59
C TYR A 196 0.55 -4.32 -5.31
N LEU A 197 -0.40 -3.56 -4.77
CA LEU A 197 -1.70 -3.33 -5.39
C LEU A 197 -1.60 -2.70 -6.80
N TYR A 198 -0.69 -1.75 -7.02
CA TYR A 198 -0.52 -1.13 -8.33
C TYR A 198 0.01 -2.13 -9.36
N GLY A 199 0.95 -2.99 -8.96
CA GLY A 199 1.42 -4.11 -9.77
C GLY A 199 0.27 -5.06 -10.14
N LEU A 200 -0.59 -5.41 -9.18
CA LEU A 200 -1.76 -6.24 -9.43
C LEU A 200 -2.76 -5.59 -10.39
N ILE A 201 -3.12 -4.32 -10.19
CA ILE A 201 -4.03 -3.60 -11.10
C ILE A 201 -3.42 -3.47 -12.49
N GLY A 202 -2.12 -3.18 -12.60
CA GLY A 202 -1.41 -3.14 -13.88
C GLY A 202 -1.44 -4.49 -14.62
N PHE A 203 -1.22 -5.59 -13.88
CA PHE A 203 -1.34 -6.94 -14.42
C PHE A 203 -2.76 -7.24 -14.90
N GLN A 204 -3.76 -6.95 -14.08
CA GLN A 204 -5.18 -7.12 -14.42
C GLN A 204 -5.56 -6.31 -15.69
N LEU A 205 -5.20 -5.03 -15.75
CA LEU A 205 -5.45 -4.18 -16.91
C LEU A 205 -4.77 -4.72 -18.18
N THR A 206 -3.56 -5.27 -18.06
CA THR A 206 -2.86 -5.88 -19.21
C THR A 206 -3.64 -7.04 -19.82
N LEU A 207 -4.44 -7.77 -19.02
CA LEU A 207 -5.30 -8.87 -19.46
C LEU A 207 -6.70 -8.43 -19.88
N MET A 208 -7.23 -7.36 -19.29
CA MET A 208 -8.57 -6.84 -19.56
C MET A 208 -8.69 -6.13 -20.92
N GLU A 209 -9.93 -5.80 -21.29
CA GLU A 209 -10.25 -5.07 -22.52
C GLU A 209 -10.50 -3.58 -22.24
N GLY A 210 -9.58 -2.92 -21.52
CA GLY A 210 -9.73 -1.51 -21.13
C GLY A 210 -9.64 -0.50 -22.28
N ASN A 211 -9.22 -0.93 -23.48
CA ASN A 211 -9.12 -0.09 -24.67
C ASN A 211 -10.39 -0.02 -25.52
N ARG A 212 -11.52 -0.58 -25.07
CA ARG A 212 -12.79 -0.52 -25.82
C ARG A 212 -13.52 0.82 -25.67
N TYR A 213 -13.19 1.64 -24.66
CA TYR A 213 -13.83 2.94 -24.43
C TYR A 213 -12.81 4.06 -24.19
N TRP A 214 -13.11 5.23 -24.76
CA TRP A 214 -12.33 6.47 -24.66
C TRP A 214 -10.82 6.23 -24.81
N SER A 215 -10.43 5.63 -25.94
CA SER A 215 -9.07 5.16 -26.21
C SER A 215 -8.62 5.53 -27.62
N ILE A 216 -7.31 5.75 -27.80
CA ILE A 216 -6.72 5.97 -29.13
C ILE A 216 -6.85 4.71 -30.01
N ASP A 217 -6.71 3.51 -29.44
CA ASP A 217 -6.89 2.26 -30.18
C ASP A 217 -8.30 2.15 -30.78
N GLY A 218 -9.33 2.57 -30.06
CA GLY A 218 -10.72 2.58 -30.54
C GLY A 218 -10.96 3.64 -31.61
N LEU A 219 -10.28 4.79 -31.53
CA LEU A 219 -10.30 5.80 -32.60
C LEU A 219 -9.67 5.27 -33.89
N ARG A 220 -8.56 4.52 -33.79
CA ARG A 220 -7.86 3.91 -34.93
C ARG A 220 -8.58 2.68 -35.49
N ARG A 221 -9.25 1.90 -34.64
CA ARG A 221 -9.96 0.67 -35.00
C ARG A 221 -11.44 0.76 -34.62
N PRO A 222 -12.32 1.18 -35.55
CA PRO A 222 -13.75 1.33 -35.27
C PRO A 222 -14.42 0.05 -34.72
N SER A 223 -13.93 -1.14 -35.10
CA SER A 223 -14.49 -2.44 -34.67
C SER A 223 -14.37 -2.72 -33.16
N ILE A 224 -13.45 -2.05 -32.46
CA ILE A 224 -13.30 -2.22 -31.00
C ILE A 224 -13.91 -1.05 -30.22
N ARG A 225 -14.24 0.05 -30.91
CA ARG A 225 -14.73 1.28 -30.31
C ARG A 225 -16.13 1.06 -29.73
N ASN A 226 -16.30 1.36 -28.45
CA ASN A 226 -17.53 1.13 -27.69
C ASN A 226 -18.01 -0.33 -27.70
N ALA A 227 -17.13 -1.30 -28.00
CA ALA A 227 -17.49 -2.70 -27.96
C ALA A 227 -17.67 -3.18 -26.51
N GLN A 228 -18.69 -4.01 -26.27
CA GLN A 228 -18.96 -4.56 -24.93
C GLN A 228 -17.81 -5.44 -24.44
N VAL A 229 -17.60 -5.44 -23.13
CA VAL A 229 -16.58 -6.23 -22.43
C VAL A 229 -17.24 -7.30 -21.54
N PRO A 230 -16.58 -8.44 -21.30
CA PRO A 230 -17.13 -9.47 -20.41
C PRO A 230 -17.14 -9.01 -18.95
N LEU A 231 -18.12 -9.49 -18.18
CA LEU A 231 -18.34 -9.14 -16.77
C LEU A 231 -17.14 -9.46 -15.86
N TRP A 232 -16.33 -10.46 -16.19
CA TRP A 232 -15.15 -10.82 -15.39
C TRP A 232 -14.15 -9.67 -15.24
N ASN A 233 -14.05 -8.75 -16.21
CA ASN A 233 -13.19 -7.56 -16.12
C ASN A 233 -13.54 -6.71 -14.89
N TYR A 234 -14.84 -6.50 -14.65
CA TYR A 234 -15.33 -5.77 -13.49
C TYR A 234 -15.24 -6.62 -12.22
N THR A 235 -15.50 -7.92 -12.33
CA THR A 235 -15.51 -8.85 -11.18
C THR A 235 -14.13 -8.89 -10.52
N ILE A 236 -13.06 -9.04 -11.30
CA ILE A 236 -11.69 -9.08 -10.76
C ILE A 236 -11.31 -7.76 -10.10
N LEU A 237 -11.54 -6.62 -10.77
CA LEU A 237 -11.21 -5.30 -10.20
C LEU A 237 -11.96 -5.02 -8.91
N ARG A 238 -13.29 -5.21 -8.90
CA ARG A 238 -14.11 -4.97 -7.72
C ARG A 238 -13.73 -5.90 -6.57
N THR A 239 -13.43 -7.17 -6.87
CA THR A 239 -13.02 -8.14 -5.85
C THR A 239 -11.65 -7.79 -5.29
N GLN A 240 -10.68 -7.37 -6.12
CA GLN A 240 -9.37 -6.94 -5.63
C GLN A 240 -9.49 -5.78 -4.64
N ILE A 241 -10.26 -4.74 -4.99
CA ILE A 241 -10.47 -3.59 -4.12
C ILE A 241 -11.24 -4.00 -2.85
N PHE A 242 -12.23 -4.86 -2.97
CA PHE A 242 -12.94 -5.44 -1.83
C PHE A 242 -11.98 -6.16 -0.87
N ILE A 243 -11.10 -7.03 -1.39
CA ILE A 243 -10.14 -7.81 -0.60
C ILE A 243 -9.22 -6.88 0.20
N VAL A 244 -8.72 -5.81 -0.42
CA VAL A 244 -7.83 -4.85 0.25
C VAL A 244 -8.50 -4.23 1.48
N TYR A 245 -9.76 -3.77 1.36
CA TYR A 245 -10.49 -3.24 2.52
C TYR A 245 -10.80 -4.33 3.54
N PHE A 246 -11.40 -5.42 3.09
CA PHE A 246 -11.90 -6.45 3.98
C PHE A 246 -10.78 -7.10 4.79
N LEU A 247 -9.66 -7.45 4.15
CA LEU A 247 -8.52 -8.02 4.85
C LEU A 247 -7.83 -6.99 5.76
N ALA A 248 -7.71 -5.73 5.35
CA ALA A 248 -7.22 -4.70 6.26
C ALA A 248 -8.11 -4.52 7.50
N GLY A 249 -9.43 -4.67 7.35
CA GLY A 249 -10.38 -4.68 8.45
C GLY A 249 -10.20 -5.89 9.37
N ILE A 250 -10.01 -7.10 8.81
CA ILE A 250 -9.71 -8.30 9.61
C ILE A 250 -8.41 -8.11 10.40
N LYS A 251 -7.37 -7.53 9.79
CA LYS A 251 -6.10 -7.27 10.46
C LYS A 251 -6.20 -6.23 11.58
N LYS A 252 -7.18 -5.33 11.51
CA LYS A 252 -7.51 -4.36 12.57
C LYS A 252 -8.31 -4.96 13.73
N LEU A 253 -8.67 -6.24 13.68
CA LEU A 253 -9.20 -6.96 14.84
C LEU A 253 -8.11 -7.36 15.85
N ASP A 254 -6.84 -7.06 15.54
CA ASP A 254 -5.73 -7.21 16.48
C ASP A 254 -5.98 -6.41 17.77
N ALA A 255 -5.54 -6.96 18.90
CA ALA A 255 -5.75 -6.37 20.21
C ALA A 255 -5.18 -4.95 20.31
N ASP A 256 -4.00 -4.69 19.73
CA ASP A 256 -3.38 -3.37 19.80
C ASP A 256 -4.20 -2.30 19.08
N TRP A 257 -4.87 -2.68 17.98
CA TRP A 257 -5.75 -1.76 17.27
C TRP A 257 -7.07 -1.55 18.02
N VAL A 258 -7.70 -2.63 18.49
CA VAL A 258 -9.01 -2.54 19.16
C VAL A 258 -8.89 -1.76 20.48
N GLU A 259 -7.77 -1.88 21.19
CA GLU A 259 -7.51 -1.17 22.45
C GLU A 259 -7.00 0.27 22.25
N GLY A 260 -6.64 0.67 21.03
CA GLY A 260 -6.25 2.04 20.71
C GLY A 260 -4.75 2.35 20.82
N TYR A 261 -3.89 1.33 20.90
CA TYR A 261 -2.44 1.50 21.03
C TYR A 261 -1.73 1.70 19.67
N SER A 262 -2.37 1.34 18.57
CA SER A 262 -1.82 1.50 17.22
C SER A 262 -1.95 2.93 16.71
N MET A 263 -0.86 3.68 16.51
CA MET A 263 -0.95 5.06 15.99
C MET A 263 -1.76 6.01 16.89
N SER A 264 -1.70 5.83 18.22
CA SER A 264 -2.38 6.64 19.25
C SER A 264 -2.27 8.16 19.04
N TYR A 265 -1.12 8.63 18.57
CA TYR A 265 -0.83 10.04 18.33
C TYR A 265 -1.76 10.68 17.27
N LEU A 266 -2.42 9.88 16.43
CA LEU A 266 -3.24 10.36 15.32
C LEU A 266 -4.42 11.19 15.80
N ALA A 267 -5.00 10.86 16.96
CA ALA A 267 -6.10 11.61 17.57
C ALA A 267 -5.73 13.05 17.94
N HIS A 268 -4.43 13.32 18.13
CA HIS A 268 -3.93 14.66 18.40
C HIS A 268 -3.87 15.53 17.14
N HIS A 269 -3.96 14.94 15.96
CA HIS A 269 -3.93 15.67 14.70
C HIS A 269 -5.14 16.61 14.56
N TRP A 270 -4.95 17.77 13.92
CA TRP A 270 -5.96 18.82 13.81
C TRP A 270 -7.24 18.38 13.10
N LEU A 271 -7.14 17.36 12.25
CA LEU A 271 -8.30 16.80 11.53
C LEU A 271 -9.38 16.31 12.49
N PHE A 272 -9.00 15.98 13.73
CA PHE A 272 -9.92 15.52 14.76
C PHE A 272 -10.35 16.64 15.72
N ASP A 273 -9.89 17.88 15.55
CA ASP A 273 -10.28 19.03 16.40
C ASP A 273 -11.81 19.23 16.48
N PRO A 274 -12.62 19.03 15.42
CA PRO A 274 -14.07 19.11 15.54
C PRO A 274 -14.65 18.12 16.55
N PHE A 275 -14.03 16.94 16.71
CA PHE A 275 -14.44 15.96 17.72
C PHE A 275 -13.97 16.34 19.12
N LYS A 276 -12.83 17.04 19.25
CA LYS A 276 -12.27 17.50 20.55
C LYS A 276 -13.15 18.51 21.28
N VAL A 277 -14.10 19.13 20.58
CA VAL A 277 -15.10 20.02 21.18
C VAL A 277 -16.08 19.22 22.06
N ILE A 278 -16.31 17.95 21.74
CA ILE A 278 -17.38 17.13 22.33
C ILE A 278 -16.81 15.93 23.10
N LEU A 279 -15.68 15.39 22.65
CA LEU A 279 -15.08 14.17 23.19
C LEU A 279 -13.65 14.43 23.69
N PRO A 280 -13.23 13.76 24.79
CA PRO A 280 -11.83 13.76 25.19
C PRO A 280 -10.96 13.02 24.17
N VAL A 281 -9.67 13.35 24.11
CA VAL A 281 -8.75 12.88 23.05
C VAL A 281 -8.61 11.36 23.06
N GLU A 282 -8.64 10.75 24.24
CA GLU A 282 -8.56 9.31 24.46
C GLU A 282 -9.75 8.59 23.82
N LEU A 283 -10.95 9.17 23.94
CA LEU A 283 -12.16 8.59 23.34
C LEU A 283 -12.21 8.83 21.83
N ILE A 284 -11.66 9.94 21.35
CA ILE A 284 -11.46 10.17 19.91
C ILE A 284 -10.52 9.12 19.34
N ASN A 285 -9.42 8.84 20.03
CA ASN A 285 -8.48 7.81 19.65
C ASN A 285 -9.17 6.45 19.55
N LEU A 286 -9.88 6.03 20.60
CA LEU A 286 -10.52 4.71 20.63
C LEU A 286 -11.70 4.59 19.65
N LEU A 287 -12.65 5.53 19.69
CA LEU A 287 -13.91 5.38 18.92
C LEU A 287 -13.79 5.87 17.48
N VAL A 288 -13.19 7.05 17.26
CA VAL A 288 -13.18 7.70 15.94
C VAL A 288 -12.07 7.14 15.07
N VAL A 289 -10.84 7.12 15.60
CA VAL A 289 -9.67 6.64 14.85
C VAL A 289 -9.71 5.12 14.70
N HIS A 290 -9.70 4.39 15.82
CA HIS A 290 -9.59 2.94 15.81
C HIS A 290 -10.91 2.25 15.47
N GLY A 291 -11.98 2.58 16.21
CA GLY A 291 -13.32 2.04 15.95
C GLY A 291 -13.84 2.40 14.56
N GLY A 292 -13.76 3.68 14.18
CA GLY A 292 -14.15 4.16 12.86
C GLY A 292 -13.33 3.55 11.73
N GLY A 293 -12.00 3.47 11.87
CA GLY A 293 -11.12 2.82 10.89
C GLY A 293 -11.42 1.33 10.71
N LEU A 294 -11.63 0.59 11.81
CA LEU A 294 -11.98 -0.83 11.78
C LEU A 294 -13.34 -1.07 11.11
N ILE A 295 -14.38 -0.35 11.54
CA ILE A 295 -15.74 -0.50 11.00
C ILE A 295 -15.76 -0.15 9.51
N LEU A 296 -15.08 0.93 9.12
CA LEU A 296 -15.03 1.31 7.72
C LEU A 296 -14.32 0.25 6.87
N ASP A 297 -13.15 -0.24 7.27
CA ASP A 297 -12.42 -1.24 6.48
C ASP A 297 -13.19 -2.56 6.35
N LEU A 298 -13.85 -3.03 7.41
CA LEU A 298 -14.70 -4.23 7.36
C LEU A 298 -15.96 -4.05 6.50
N SER A 299 -16.51 -2.84 6.44
CA SER A 299 -17.80 -2.58 5.77
C SER A 299 -17.68 -1.97 4.37
N ALA A 300 -16.58 -1.29 4.04
CA ALA A 300 -16.42 -0.48 2.81
C ALA A 300 -16.72 -1.28 1.55
N GLY A 301 -16.17 -2.50 1.44
CA GLY A 301 -16.43 -3.39 0.32
C GLY A 301 -17.91 -3.71 0.13
N TYR A 302 -18.63 -4.02 1.22
CA TYR A 302 -20.07 -4.30 1.18
C TYR A 302 -20.88 -3.04 0.86
N LEU A 303 -20.54 -1.92 1.48
CA LEU A 303 -21.21 -0.63 1.25
C LEU A 303 -21.13 -0.22 -0.22
N LEU A 304 -19.97 -0.37 -0.86
CA LEU A 304 -19.77 -0.03 -2.27
C LEU A 304 -20.48 -1.00 -3.23
N PHE A 305 -20.62 -2.27 -2.85
CA PHE A 305 -21.15 -3.30 -3.73
C PHE A 305 -22.65 -3.13 -3.98
N PHE A 306 -23.46 -2.95 -2.92
CA PHE A 306 -24.92 -2.88 -3.06
C PHE A 306 -25.41 -1.51 -3.51
N ASP A 307 -26.36 -1.49 -4.44
CA ASP A 307 -26.91 -0.26 -5.03
C ASP A 307 -27.45 0.71 -3.98
N ALA A 308 -28.14 0.21 -2.95
CA ALA A 308 -28.75 1.03 -1.90
C ALA A 308 -27.70 1.67 -0.97
N THR A 309 -26.60 0.98 -0.69
CA THR A 309 -25.56 1.45 0.25
C THR A 309 -24.43 2.20 -0.46
N ARG A 310 -24.30 2.05 -1.78
CA ARG A 310 -23.18 2.59 -2.56
C ARG A 310 -22.95 4.09 -2.39
N PRO A 311 -23.97 4.97 -2.39
CA PRO A 311 -23.74 6.40 -2.17
C PRO A 311 -23.08 6.69 -0.81
N TYR A 312 -23.49 5.99 0.25
CA TYR A 312 -22.88 6.10 1.58
C TYR A 312 -21.46 5.55 1.57
N GLY A 313 -21.24 4.39 0.93
CA GLY A 313 -19.91 3.82 0.74
C GLY A 313 -18.95 4.77 0.05
N ILE A 314 -19.37 5.38 -1.07
CA ILE A 314 -18.56 6.38 -1.80
C ILE A 314 -18.24 7.57 -0.89
N PHE A 315 -19.22 8.10 -0.16
CA PHE A 315 -18.99 9.23 0.75
C PHE A 315 -17.93 8.91 1.82
N PHE A 316 -18.11 7.85 2.59
CA PHE A 316 -17.20 7.50 3.68
C PHE A 316 -15.82 7.06 3.20
N VAL A 317 -15.75 6.26 2.13
CA VAL A 317 -14.48 5.85 1.52
C VAL A 317 -13.72 7.05 0.96
N SER A 318 -14.42 7.98 0.31
CA SER A 318 -13.79 9.19 -0.20
C SER A 318 -13.29 10.09 0.92
N TYR A 319 -14.10 10.27 1.97
CA TYR A 319 -13.70 11.02 3.15
C TYR A 319 -12.44 10.42 3.81
N PHE A 320 -12.43 9.10 4.02
CA PHE A 320 -11.29 8.38 4.60
C PHE A 320 -10.01 8.55 3.78
N HIS A 321 -10.06 8.40 2.46
CA HIS A 321 -8.87 8.57 1.63
C HIS A 321 -8.40 10.01 1.55
N CYS A 322 -9.31 10.97 1.52
CA CYS A 322 -8.97 12.38 1.64
C CYS A 322 -8.28 12.67 2.98
N MET A 323 -8.79 12.14 4.09
CA MET A 323 -8.19 12.25 5.41
C MET A 323 -6.80 11.62 5.45
N ASN A 324 -6.64 10.39 4.95
CA ASN A 324 -5.35 9.71 4.88
C ASN A 324 -4.32 10.47 4.04
N SER A 325 -4.75 11.16 2.98
CA SER A 325 -3.83 11.99 2.16
C SER A 325 -3.23 13.18 2.91
N GLN A 326 -3.84 13.56 4.04
CA GLN A 326 -3.36 14.63 4.93
C GLN A 326 -2.62 14.07 6.16
N LEU A 327 -3.12 12.95 6.72
CA LEU A 327 -2.56 12.32 7.91
C LEU A 327 -1.21 11.63 7.63
N PHE A 328 -1.10 10.99 6.48
CA PHE A 328 0.00 10.10 6.17
C PHE A 328 0.70 10.54 4.87
N SER A 329 2.00 10.28 4.78
CA SER A 329 2.79 10.50 3.56
C SER A 329 2.86 9.26 2.66
N ILE A 330 1.73 8.57 2.43
CA ILE A 330 1.68 7.27 1.72
C ILE A 330 1.60 7.42 0.18
N GLY A 331 2.22 8.47 -0.35
CA GLY A 331 2.30 8.74 -1.78
C GLY A 331 0.94 8.80 -2.50
N MET A 332 0.86 8.13 -3.66
CA MET A 332 -0.29 8.19 -4.58
C MET A 332 -1.48 7.30 -4.17
N PHE A 333 -1.42 6.62 -3.02
CA PHE A 333 -2.40 5.61 -2.63
C PHE A 333 -3.81 6.15 -2.45
N SER A 334 -3.98 7.18 -1.63
CA SER A 334 -5.30 7.78 -1.39
C SER A 334 -5.98 8.18 -2.70
N TYR A 335 -5.23 8.77 -3.63
CA TYR A 335 -5.76 9.19 -4.93
C TYR A 335 -6.09 8.01 -5.84
N THR A 336 -5.28 6.95 -5.79
CA THR A 336 -5.54 5.72 -6.55
C THR A 336 -6.79 5.01 -6.04
N MET A 337 -6.96 4.91 -4.72
CA MET A 337 -8.16 4.33 -4.15
C MET A 337 -9.41 5.17 -4.45
N LEU A 338 -9.31 6.50 -4.39
CA LEU A 338 -10.38 7.41 -4.84
C LEU A 338 -10.76 7.17 -6.32
N ALA A 339 -9.77 6.98 -7.19
CA ALA A 339 -9.99 6.67 -8.59
C ALA A 339 -10.61 5.28 -8.83
N THR A 340 -10.50 4.36 -7.87
CA THR A 340 -11.13 3.03 -7.97
C THR A 340 -12.61 3.05 -7.61
N SER A 341 -13.07 3.91 -6.70
CA SER A 341 -14.46 3.94 -6.22
C SER A 341 -15.53 3.97 -7.32
N PRO A 342 -15.38 4.74 -8.43
CA PRO A 342 -16.35 4.75 -9.51
C PRO A 342 -16.54 3.41 -10.22
N ILE A 343 -15.60 2.45 -10.10
CA ILE A 343 -15.74 1.12 -10.71
C ILE A 343 -16.90 0.32 -10.12
N PHE A 344 -17.34 0.66 -8.90
CA PHE A 344 -18.47 0.02 -8.22
C PHE A 344 -19.83 0.54 -8.72
N CYS A 345 -19.86 1.71 -9.37
CA CYS A 345 -21.08 2.24 -9.99
C CYS A 345 -21.52 1.40 -11.20
N TYR A 346 -22.72 1.70 -11.73
CA TYR A 346 -23.22 1.07 -12.94
C TYR A 346 -22.24 1.28 -14.11
N PRO A 347 -21.93 0.25 -14.92
CA PRO A 347 -20.91 0.34 -15.97
C PRO A 347 -21.07 1.50 -16.97
N ASP A 348 -22.30 1.99 -17.17
CA ASP A 348 -22.66 3.08 -18.06
C ASP A 348 -22.68 4.47 -17.39
N TRP A 349 -22.33 4.58 -16.10
CA TRP A 349 -22.32 5.84 -15.35
C TRP A 349 -21.56 6.99 -16.07
N PRO A 350 -20.41 6.76 -16.74
CA PRO A 350 -19.69 7.86 -17.38
C PRO A 350 -20.52 8.51 -18.47
N ARG A 351 -21.28 7.72 -19.22
CA ARG A 351 -22.13 8.22 -20.32
C ARG A 351 -23.19 9.17 -19.76
N ARG A 352 -23.86 8.75 -18.68
CA ARG A 352 -24.88 9.56 -18.00
C ARG A 352 -24.31 10.83 -17.36
N PHE A 353 -23.09 10.75 -16.85
CA PHE A 353 -22.41 11.87 -16.23
C PHE A 353 -21.98 12.92 -17.27
N PHE A 354 -21.26 12.51 -18.30
CA PHE A 354 -20.76 13.42 -19.34
C PHE A 354 -21.85 13.92 -20.29
N ALA A 355 -22.99 13.23 -20.42
CA ALA A 355 -24.14 13.73 -21.18
C ALA A 355 -24.74 15.04 -20.63
N ARG A 356 -24.43 15.40 -19.37
CA ARG A 356 -24.88 16.66 -18.74
C ARG A 356 -23.98 17.85 -19.04
N PHE A 357 -22.82 17.63 -19.68
CA PHE A 357 -21.85 18.68 -19.94
C PHE A 357 -22.23 19.48 -21.21
N PRO A 358 -21.87 20.77 -21.29
CA PRO A 358 -22.13 21.59 -22.48
C PRO A 358 -21.57 20.99 -23.77
N ALA A 359 -22.31 21.13 -24.87
CA ALA A 359 -21.96 20.52 -26.16
C ALA A 359 -20.58 20.94 -26.71
N PHE A 360 -20.08 22.14 -26.38
CA PHE A 360 -18.76 22.59 -26.82
C PHE A 360 -17.61 21.76 -26.22
N LEU A 361 -17.82 21.06 -25.10
CA LEU A 361 -16.84 20.16 -24.49
C LEU A 361 -16.85 18.75 -25.10
N SER A 362 -17.82 18.44 -25.97
CA SER A 362 -17.99 17.10 -26.56
C SER A 362 -16.78 16.64 -27.41
N ALA A 363 -15.96 17.56 -27.90
CA ALA A 363 -14.75 17.25 -28.66
C ALA A 363 -13.64 16.61 -27.79
N VAL A 364 -13.62 16.89 -26.49
CA VAL A 364 -12.58 16.41 -25.55
C VAL A 364 -13.14 15.35 -24.59
N LEU A 365 -14.43 15.41 -24.30
CA LEU A 365 -15.08 14.51 -23.35
C LEU A 365 -15.32 13.09 -23.91
N PRO A 366 -15.47 12.09 -23.03
CA PRO A 366 -15.81 10.73 -23.42
C PRO A 366 -17.14 10.63 -24.19
N ILE A 367 -17.24 9.60 -25.04
CA ILE A 367 -18.38 9.40 -25.94
C ILE A 367 -19.66 9.14 -25.13
N THR A 368 -20.67 10.00 -25.30
CA THR A 368 -21.95 9.94 -24.60
C THR A 368 -23.00 9.05 -25.29
N SER A 369 -22.74 8.58 -26.52
CA SER A 369 -23.69 7.75 -27.28
C SER A 369 -24.10 6.50 -26.50
N THR A 370 -25.40 6.26 -26.36
CA THR A 370 -25.98 5.28 -25.43
C THR A 370 -25.77 3.82 -25.83
N ASP A 371 -25.57 3.52 -27.12
CA ASP A 371 -25.54 2.13 -27.57
C ASP A 371 -24.10 1.63 -27.69
N PRO A 372 -23.66 0.69 -26.83
CA PRO A 372 -22.44 -0.06 -27.08
C PRO A 372 -22.58 -0.78 -28.41
N GLN A 373 -21.50 -0.81 -29.18
CA GLN A 373 -21.44 -1.72 -30.32
C GLN A 373 -21.50 -3.15 -29.76
N PRO A 374 -22.45 -3.99 -30.20
CA PRO A 374 -22.41 -5.40 -29.84
C PRO A 374 -21.07 -5.94 -30.35
N SER A 375 -20.20 -6.37 -29.42
CA SER A 375 -18.98 -7.07 -29.80
C SER A 375 -19.44 -8.27 -30.62
N THR A 376 -18.85 -8.45 -31.82
CA THR A 376 -19.27 -9.46 -32.83
C THR A 376 -20.00 -10.62 -32.16
N PRO A 377 -21.32 -10.78 -32.37
CA PRO A 377 -21.99 -11.97 -31.92
C PRO A 377 -21.26 -13.15 -32.57
N ILE A 378 -21.36 -14.31 -31.93
CA ILE A 378 -21.01 -15.61 -32.49
C ILE A 378 -21.27 -15.61 -34.00
N GLN A 379 -20.22 -15.40 -34.81
CA GLN A 379 -20.38 -15.28 -36.26
C GLN A 379 -20.75 -16.67 -36.78
N SER A 380 -22.00 -16.81 -37.23
CA SER A 380 -22.39 -17.76 -38.26
C SER A 380 -21.83 -17.25 -39.58
N THR A 381 -20.81 -17.92 -40.10
CA THR A 381 -20.52 -17.87 -41.53
C THR A 381 -21.67 -18.53 -42.26
N SER A 382 -22.56 -17.71 -42.82
CA SER A 382 -23.38 -18.12 -43.95
C SER A 382 -23.80 -16.87 -44.71
N THR A 383 -23.28 -16.80 -45.92
CA THR A 383 -23.59 -15.91 -47.04
C THR A 383 -25.10 -15.66 -47.18
N GLU A 384 -25.43 -14.39 -47.42
CA GLU A 384 -26.66 -13.82 -48.03
C GLU A 384 -28.05 -14.47 -47.88
N ARG A 385 -29.01 -13.54 -47.65
CA ARG A 385 -30.47 -13.53 -47.91
C ARG A 385 -31.46 -13.83 -46.78
N GLN A 386 -32.16 -12.73 -46.44
CA GLN A 386 -33.60 -12.57 -46.18
C GLN A 386 -34.26 -13.20 -44.94
N GLU A 387 -34.64 -12.29 -44.04
CA GLU A 387 -35.90 -12.20 -43.28
C GLU A 387 -36.48 -13.47 -42.63
N THR A 388 -36.30 -13.58 -41.30
CA THR A 388 -37.31 -13.99 -40.30
C THR A 388 -36.71 -13.84 -38.88
N PRO A 389 -37.44 -13.32 -37.88
CA PRO A 389 -36.92 -13.16 -36.52
C PRO A 389 -36.96 -14.51 -35.80
N THR A 390 -35.86 -15.26 -35.88
CA THR A 390 -35.72 -16.52 -35.13
C THR A 390 -35.03 -16.27 -33.79
N VAL A 391 -35.66 -16.80 -32.74
CA VAL A 391 -35.23 -16.83 -31.33
C VAL A 391 -33.71 -16.96 -31.20
N PRO A 392 -33.03 -16.16 -30.35
CA PRO A 392 -31.57 -16.18 -30.23
C PRO A 392 -31.11 -17.56 -29.73
N LYS A 393 -30.54 -18.37 -30.63
CA LYS A 393 -29.91 -19.65 -30.29
C LYS A 393 -28.77 -19.39 -29.30
N ALA A 394 -28.80 -20.07 -28.17
CA ALA A 394 -27.78 -19.98 -27.13
C ALA A 394 -26.37 -20.21 -27.71
N SER A 395 -25.49 -19.23 -27.51
CA SER A 395 -24.07 -19.29 -27.87
C SER A 395 -23.43 -20.56 -27.34
N LYS A 396 -22.73 -21.34 -28.18
CA LYS A 396 -21.84 -22.38 -27.66
C LYS A 396 -20.68 -21.74 -26.89
N ILE A 397 -20.50 -22.14 -25.63
CA ILE A 397 -19.39 -21.70 -24.78
C ILE A 397 -18.06 -22.14 -25.42
N ARG A 398 -17.19 -21.17 -25.72
CA ARG A 398 -15.86 -21.41 -26.32
C ARG A 398 -14.80 -21.59 -25.24
N LEU A 399 -13.67 -22.22 -25.59
CA LEU A 399 -12.54 -22.44 -24.67
C LEU A 399 -12.05 -21.13 -24.00
N LYS A 400 -11.97 -20.03 -24.76
CA LYS A 400 -11.59 -18.71 -24.24
C LYS A 400 -12.47 -18.24 -23.07
N HIS A 401 -13.77 -18.54 -23.10
CA HIS A 401 -14.71 -18.16 -22.04
C HIS A 401 -14.47 -18.99 -20.78
N LYS A 402 -14.19 -20.28 -20.95
CA LYS A 402 -13.82 -21.19 -19.84
C LYS A 402 -12.48 -20.76 -19.22
N LEU A 403 -11.48 -20.43 -20.03
CA LEU A 403 -10.19 -19.94 -19.53
C LEU A 403 -10.32 -18.63 -18.74
N GLY A 404 -11.12 -17.68 -19.21
CA GLY A 404 -11.38 -16.44 -18.46
C GLY A 404 -12.06 -16.68 -17.11
N ALA A 405 -13.00 -17.62 -17.05
CA ALA A 405 -13.66 -18.01 -15.80
C ALA A 405 -12.70 -18.73 -14.83
N ILE A 406 -11.91 -19.68 -15.33
CA ILE A 406 -10.87 -20.39 -14.55
C ILE A 406 -9.88 -19.39 -13.98
N PHE A 407 -9.36 -18.47 -14.82
CA PHE A 407 -8.46 -17.41 -14.38
C PHE A 407 -9.09 -16.56 -13.27
N THR A 408 -10.34 -16.14 -13.43
CA THR A 408 -11.05 -15.32 -12.42
C THR A 408 -11.12 -16.04 -11.07
N ILE A 409 -11.48 -17.33 -11.07
CA ILE A 409 -11.59 -18.12 -9.84
C ILE A 409 -10.23 -18.33 -9.19
N LEU A 410 -9.23 -18.76 -9.98
CA LEU A 410 -7.87 -18.99 -9.48
C LEU A 410 -7.28 -17.71 -8.90
N TYR A 411 -7.45 -16.58 -9.58
CA TYR A 411 -6.99 -15.28 -9.11
C TYR A 411 -7.64 -14.88 -7.78
N ILE A 412 -8.96 -15.03 -7.65
CA ILE A 412 -9.66 -14.72 -6.39
C ILE A 412 -9.19 -15.63 -5.27
N MET A 413 -9.08 -16.94 -5.51
CA MET A 413 -8.59 -17.90 -4.52
C MET A 413 -7.16 -17.56 -4.07
N GLU A 414 -6.29 -17.24 -5.02
CA GLU A 414 -4.92 -16.80 -4.77
C GLU A 414 -4.89 -15.55 -3.88
N GLN A 415 -5.68 -14.53 -4.20
CA GLN A 415 -5.69 -13.27 -3.44
C GLN A 415 -6.24 -13.40 -2.02
N PHE A 416 -7.09 -14.39 -1.74
CA PHE A 416 -7.50 -14.72 -0.37
C PHE A 416 -6.47 -15.59 0.38
N PHE A 417 -5.79 -16.48 -0.33
CA PHE A 417 -4.83 -17.42 0.27
C PHE A 417 -3.51 -16.73 0.66
N LEU A 418 -2.95 -15.96 -0.27
CA LEU A 418 -1.60 -15.42 -0.17
C LEU A 418 -1.34 -14.56 1.08
N PRO A 419 -2.24 -13.65 1.51
CA PRO A 419 -2.03 -12.86 2.72
C PRO A 419 -1.91 -13.68 4.02
N TYR A 420 -2.39 -14.93 4.01
CA TYR A 420 -2.34 -15.85 5.15
C TYR A 420 -1.34 -17.01 4.97
N SER A 421 -0.58 -17.00 3.87
CA SER A 421 0.39 -18.07 3.54
C SER A 421 1.69 -18.06 4.37
N HIS A 422 1.76 -17.24 5.43
CA HIS A 422 2.96 -17.01 6.25
C HIS A 422 3.44 -18.24 7.03
N PHE A 423 2.61 -19.28 7.15
CA PHE A 423 3.02 -20.59 7.67
C PHE A 423 4.00 -21.32 6.74
N ILE A 424 3.99 -21.00 5.43
CA ILE A 424 4.95 -21.52 4.44
C ILE A 424 6.23 -20.70 4.50
N THR A 425 6.10 -19.38 4.57
CA THR A 425 7.23 -18.45 4.42
C THR A 425 7.74 -17.93 5.76
N GLN A 426 8.01 -18.86 6.69
CA GLN A 426 8.32 -18.56 8.09
C GLN A 426 9.56 -17.67 8.29
N GLY A 427 10.49 -17.67 7.34
CA GLY A 427 11.70 -16.84 7.42
C GLY A 427 11.47 -15.35 7.27
N TYR A 428 10.31 -14.95 6.76
CA TYR A 428 9.89 -13.54 6.69
C TYR A 428 9.05 -13.11 7.88
N ASN A 429 8.65 -14.04 8.75
CA ASN A 429 7.96 -13.68 9.98
C ASN A 429 8.95 -12.96 10.91
N ASN A 430 8.55 -11.80 11.40
CA ASN A 430 9.26 -11.07 12.44
C ASN A 430 8.35 -11.00 13.68
N TRP A 431 8.32 -9.91 14.43
CA TRP A 431 7.27 -9.69 15.45
C TRP A 431 5.85 -9.68 14.86
N THR A 432 5.74 -9.47 13.56
CA THR A 432 4.50 -9.58 12.78
C THR A 432 4.63 -10.69 11.76
N ASN A 433 3.57 -11.49 11.59
CA ASN A 433 3.57 -12.62 10.66
C ASN A 433 3.41 -12.17 9.20
N GLY A 434 4.18 -12.82 8.31
CA GLY A 434 4.08 -12.66 6.86
C GLY A 434 5.10 -11.72 6.25
N LEU A 435 5.21 -11.80 4.92
CA LEU A 435 6.08 -10.94 4.13
C LEU A 435 5.58 -9.49 4.21
N TYR A 436 6.49 -8.58 4.55
CA TYR A 436 6.20 -7.15 4.55
C TYR A 436 5.54 -6.72 3.23
N GLY A 437 4.51 -5.88 3.29
CA GLY A 437 3.85 -5.30 2.12
C GLY A 437 3.02 -6.27 1.27
N TYR A 438 2.76 -7.49 1.74
CA TYR A 438 1.99 -8.52 1.01
C TYR A 438 0.70 -8.96 1.72
N SER A 439 0.69 -8.86 3.05
CA SER A 439 -0.40 -9.36 3.90
C SER A 439 -1.59 -8.40 4.09
N TRP A 440 -1.59 -7.26 3.37
CA TRP A 440 -2.58 -6.17 3.54
C TRP A 440 -2.65 -5.58 4.96
N ASP A 441 -1.54 -5.68 5.71
CA ASP A 441 -1.41 -5.09 7.06
C ASP A 441 -1.24 -3.56 6.94
N MET A 442 -2.34 -2.85 6.63
CA MET A 442 -2.31 -1.40 6.40
C MET A 442 -2.46 -0.63 7.71
N MET A 443 -1.35 -0.01 8.15
CA MET A 443 -1.26 0.90 9.31
C MET A 443 -1.55 0.27 10.68
N VAL A 444 -1.37 -1.04 10.85
CA VAL A 444 -1.68 -1.73 12.13
C VAL A 444 -0.55 -1.57 13.17
N HIS A 445 0.68 -1.34 12.73
CA HIS A 445 1.86 -1.32 13.62
C HIS A 445 2.63 -0.02 13.46
N SER A 446 2.92 0.64 14.58
CA SER A 446 3.88 1.75 14.69
C SER A 446 5.16 1.21 15.33
N ARG A 447 6.33 1.57 14.78
CA ARG A 447 7.64 1.20 15.32
C ARG A 447 8.46 2.44 15.62
N SER A 448 9.24 2.38 16.70
CA SER A 448 10.20 3.42 17.06
C SER A 448 11.53 2.82 17.50
N HIS A 449 12.63 3.28 16.89
CA HIS A 449 13.99 2.84 17.22
C HIS A 449 14.67 3.88 18.10
N GLN A 450 15.14 3.46 19.28
CA GLN A 450 15.97 4.32 20.13
C GLN A 450 17.46 4.20 19.75
N HIS A 451 17.93 2.97 19.56
CA HIS A 451 19.35 2.68 19.36
C HIS A 451 19.55 1.67 18.24
N VAL A 452 20.45 1.98 17.32
CA VAL A 452 20.86 1.11 16.22
C VAL A 452 22.38 1.16 16.15
N LYS A 453 23.02 0.04 16.48
CA LYS A 453 24.47 -0.06 16.50
C LYS A 453 24.92 -1.26 15.69
N ILE A 454 25.85 -1.00 14.79
CA ILE A 454 26.50 -2.02 13.97
C ILE A 454 27.95 -2.11 14.43
N THR A 455 28.35 -3.31 14.83
CA THR A 455 29.72 -3.59 15.27
C THR A 455 30.33 -4.58 14.29
N TYR A 456 31.53 -4.31 13.80
CA TYR A 456 32.31 -5.30 13.06
C TYR A 456 33.47 -5.79 13.93
N LYS A 457 33.88 -7.03 13.71
CA LYS A 457 35.10 -7.60 14.25
C LYS A 457 35.85 -8.29 13.12
N ASP A 458 37.09 -7.89 12.85
CA ASP A 458 37.90 -8.57 11.86
C ASP A 458 38.45 -9.89 12.41
N GLY A 459 38.11 -11.01 11.78
CA GLY A 459 38.56 -12.35 12.16
C GLY A 459 40.08 -12.51 12.09
N LYS A 460 40.76 -11.72 11.24
CA LYS A 460 42.20 -11.79 11.05
C LYS A 460 42.99 -10.97 12.08
N THR A 461 42.62 -9.70 12.28
CA THR A 461 43.34 -8.80 13.22
C THR A 461 42.76 -8.82 14.63
N GLY A 462 41.51 -9.25 14.80
CA GLY A 462 40.76 -9.12 16.04
C GLY A 462 40.28 -7.69 16.33
N GLU A 463 40.51 -6.73 15.43
CA GLU A 463 40.08 -5.35 15.59
C GLU A 463 38.55 -5.27 15.62
N ILE A 464 38.03 -4.47 16.56
CA ILE A 464 36.60 -4.22 16.72
C ILE A 464 36.34 -2.75 16.40
N GLY A 465 35.38 -2.49 15.53
CA GLY A 465 34.96 -1.14 15.19
C GLY A 465 33.46 -1.00 15.01
N TYR A 466 33.02 0.24 14.80
CA TYR A 466 31.61 0.60 14.68
C TYR A 466 31.32 1.18 13.31
N LEU A 467 30.17 0.79 12.75
CA LEU A 467 29.69 1.32 11.48
C LEU A 467 28.50 2.23 11.72
N ASN A 468 28.47 3.36 11.01
CA ASN A 468 27.30 4.21 11.00
C ASN A 468 26.19 3.56 10.13
N PRO A 469 25.01 3.24 10.71
CA PRO A 469 23.93 2.56 9.99
C PRO A 469 23.42 3.31 8.74
N GLY A 470 23.53 4.64 8.71
CA GLY A 470 23.00 5.47 7.63
C GLY A 470 23.94 5.68 6.44
N VAL A 471 25.18 5.19 6.49
CA VAL A 471 26.18 5.48 5.46
C VAL A 471 26.04 4.58 4.24
N PHE A 472 25.64 3.32 4.41
CA PHE A 472 25.68 2.32 3.33
C PHE A 472 24.34 2.08 2.64
N THR A 473 23.25 2.60 3.20
CA THR A 473 21.92 2.51 2.60
C THR A 473 21.05 3.66 3.09
N GLN A 474 20.29 4.26 2.17
CA GLN A 474 19.31 5.29 2.50
C GLN A 474 18.06 4.71 3.18
N SER A 475 17.81 3.42 2.98
CA SER A 475 16.64 2.77 3.58
C SER A 475 16.90 2.38 5.02
N ARG A 476 15.89 2.61 5.86
CA ARG A 476 15.89 2.24 7.28
C ARG A 476 15.22 0.89 7.54
N ARG A 477 14.50 0.32 6.55
CA ARG A 477 13.64 -0.86 6.77
C ARG A 477 14.37 -2.15 7.11
N TRP A 478 15.66 -2.26 6.78
CA TRP A 478 16.45 -3.44 7.09
C TRP A 478 16.57 -3.70 8.60
N LYS A 479 16.35 -2.68 9.43
CA LYS A 479 16.42 -2.78 10.90
C LYS A 479 15.29 -3.62 11.52
N ASP A 480 14.16 -3.78 10.81
CA ASP A 480 12.95 -4.42 11.35
C ASP A 480 12.69 -5.82 10.77
N HIS A 481 13.49 -6.22 9.77
CA HIS A 481 13.22 -7.40 8.96
C HIS A 481 14.47 -8.27 8.87
N GLY A 482 14.41 -9.47 9.45
CA GLY A 482 15.57 -10.36 9.52
C GLY A 482 16.14 -10.73 8.14
N ASP A 483 15.30 -10.89 7.13
CA ASP A 483 15.76 -11.18 5.78
C ASP A 483 16.54 -10.02 5.15
N MET A 484 16.07 -8.78 5.37
CA MET A 484 16.75 -7.57 4.88
C MET A 484 18.02 -7.32 5.69
N LEU A 485 18.00 -7.56 7.00
CA LEU A 485 19.17 -7.45 7.86
C LEU A 485 20.26 -8.45 7.45
N LYS A 486 19.90 -9.70 7.15
CA LYS A 486 20.82 -10.71 6.63
C LYS A 486 21.42 -10.29 5.29
N GLN A 487 20.59 -9.77 4.38
CA GLN A 487 21.06 -9.26 3.09
C GLN A 487 22.03 -8.09 3.28
N TYR A 488 21.71 -7.16 4.18
CA TYR A 488 22.55 -6.01 4.48
C TYR A 488 23.88 -6.43 5.11
N GLY A 489 23.88 -7.34 6.09
CA GLY A 489 25.10 -7.91 6.67
C GLY A 489 25.98 -8.62 5.63
N THR A 490 25.38 -9.34 4.69
CA THR A 490 26.11 -9.99 3.58
C THR A 490 26.76 -8.95 2.66
N CYS A 491 26.03 -7.87 2.33
CA CYS A 491 26.57 -6.77 1.54
C CYS A 491 27.74 -6.07 2.25
N LEU A 492 27.64 -5.85 3.56
CA LEU A 492 28.74 -5.27 4.34
C LEU A 492 29.96 -6.20 4.33
N ASN A 493 29.77 -7.52 4.48
CA ASN A 493 30.84 -8.50 4.41
C ASN A 493 31.60 -8.47 3.06
N GLU A 494 30.90 -8.24 1.95
CA GLU A 494 31.53 -8.08 0.63
C GLU A 494 32.20 -6.71 0.43
N PHE A 495 31.74 -5.68 1.15
CA PHE A 495 32.18 -4.30 0.98
C PHE A 495 33.38 -3.92 1.85
N LEU A 496 33.40 -4.36 3.11
CA LEU A 496 34.43 -4.03 4.10
C LEU A 496 35.87 -4.46 3.73
N PRO A 497 36.11 -5.51 2.91
CA PRO A 497 37.45 -5.81 2.40
C PRO A 497 38.11 -4.65 1.63
N ARG A 498 37.33 -3.71 1.08
CA ARG A 498 37.85 -2.49 0.44
C ARG A 498 38.48 -1.50 1.43
N TYR A 499 38.21 -1.66 2.72
CA TYR A 499 38.70 -0.84 3.82
C TYR A 499 39.67 -1.61 4.73
N ASN A 500 40.37 -2.61 4.17
CA ASN A 500 41.35 -3.45 4.87
C ASN A 500 40.78 -4.39 5.96
N ILE A 501 39.46 -4.59 6.00
CA ILE A 501 38.81 -5.53 6.93
C ILE A 501 38.54 -6.83 6.17
N SER A 502 39.39 -7.84 6.38
CA SER A 502 39.45 -9.02 5.49
C SER A 502 38.40 -10.08 5.82
N GLU A 503 38.15 -10.34 7.11
CA GLU A 503 37.21 -11.38 7.57
C GLU A 503 36.18 -10.77 8.54
N PRO A 504 35.28 -9.88 8.08
CA PRO A 504 34.36 -9.19 8.97
C PRO A 504 33.28 -10.10 9.54
N GLU A 505 33.24 -10.23 10.86
CA GLU A 505 32.06 -10.68 11.62
C GLU A 505 31.22 -9.45 11.95
N ILE A 506 29.90 -9.51 11.73
CA ILE A 506 29.03 -8.33 11.86
C ILE A 506 27.89 -8.60 12.83
N TYR A 507 27.80 -7.73 13.83
CA TYR A 507 26.85 -7.81 14.94
C TYR A 507 25.94 -6.58 14.94
N PHE A 508 24.65 -6.80 15.20
CA PHE A 508 23.64 -5.75 15.18
C PHE A 508 22.96 -5.67 16.55
N ASP A 509 23.03 -4.50 17.18
CA ASP A 509 22.28 -4.19 18.41
C ASP A 509 21.20 -3.16 18.07
N ILE A 510 19.95 -3.61 18.00
CA ILE A 510 18.82 -2.83 17.49
C ILE A 510 17.69 -2.87 18.53
N TRP A 511 17.39 -1.69 19.09
CA TRP A 511 16.33 -1.48 20.06
C TRP A 511 15.10 -0.91 19.38
N VAL A 512 13.97 -1.61 19.53
CA VAL A 512 12.70 -1.26 18.90
C VAL A 512 11.57 -1.35 19.91
N SER A 513 10.68 -0.38 19.88
CA SER A 513 9.33 -0.47 20.46
C SER A 513 8.32 -0.63 19.33
N ILE A 514 7.30 -1.46 19.56
CA ILE A 514 6.15 -1.64 18.68
C ILE A 514 4.87 -1.34 19.45
N ASN A 515 4.02 -0.45 18.91
CA ASN A 515 2.75 -0.03 19.51
C ASN A 515 2.89 0.30 21.01
N GLU A 516 3.80 1.22 21.34
CA GLU A 516 4.02 1.75 22.71
C GLU A 516 4.43 0.71 23.77
N ARG A 517 4.93 -0.46 23.37
CA ARG A 517 5.53 -1.41 24.31
C ARG A 517 6.92 -0.93 24.77
N PHE A 518 7.51 -1.65 25.73
CA PHE A 518 8.92 -1.50 26.08
C PHE A 518 9.82 -1.54 24.84
N GLN A 519 10.84 -0.68 24.81
CA GLN A 519 11.98 -0.82 23.94
C GLN A 519 12.71 -2.12 24.28
N GLN A 520 12.89 -2.98 23.29
CA GLN A 520 13.59 -4.26 23.46
C GLN A 520 14.41 -4.58 22.21
N ARG A 521 15.36 -5.49 22.34
CA ARG A 521 16.13 -5.97 21.20
C ARG A 521 15.27 -6.82 20.27
N ILE A 522 15.34 -6.54 18.98
CA ILE A 522 14.65 -7.35 17.95
C ILE A 522 15.50 -8.54 17.48
N PHE A 523 16.82 -8.43 17.51
CA PHE A 523 17.76 -9.50 17.11
C PHE A 523 18.80 -9.75 18.20
N ASP A 524 19.33 -10.97 18.28
CA ASP A 524 20.39 -11.30 19.25
C ASP A 524 21.70 -10.60 18.85
N PRO A 525 22.21 -9.66 19.67
CA PRO A 525 23.39 -8.86 19.34
C PRO A 525 24.70 -9.65 19.40
N ARG A 526 24.67 -10.90 19.87
CA ARG A 526 25.85 -11.79 20.00
C ARG A 526 26.02 -12.68 18.77
N VAL A 527 25.07 -12.66 17.86
CA VAL A 527 25.09 -13.50 16.66
C VAL A 527 25.82 -12.76 15.54
N ASP A 528 26.84 -13.40 14.97
CA ASP A 528 27.43 -12.95 13.70
C ASP A 528 26.41 -13.21 12.57
N VAL A 529 25.76 -12.14 12.14
CA VAL A 529 24.71 -12.19 11.14
C VAL A 529 25.23 -12.68 9.79
N VAL A 530 26.52 -12.51 9.49
CA VAL A 530 27.12 -13.00 8.24
C VAL A 530 27.12 -14.53 8.19
N LYS A 531 27.44 -15.18 9.30
CA LYS A 531 27.47 -16.66 9.42
C LYS A 531 26.12 -17.25 9.82
N ALA A 532 25.21 -16.46 10.39
CA ALA A 532 23.91 -16.93 10.85
C ALA A 532 23.06 -17.52 9.72
N ASP A 533 22.43 -18.67 9.96
CA ASP A 533 21.52 -19.28 9.01
C ASP A 533 20.25 -18.43 8.84
N TRP A 534 19.81 -18.29 7.59
CA TRP A 534 18.49 -17.74 7.26
C TRP A 534 17.89 -18.52 6.10
N SER A 535 16.58 -18.77 6.15
CA SER A 535 15.87 -19.49 5.09
C SER A 535 14.44 -18.96 4.97
N PRO A 536 13.90 -18.78 3.76
CA PRO A 536 12.52 -18.34 3.57
C PRO A 536 11.47 -19.23 4.25
N PHE A 537 11.79 -20.52 4.47
CA PHE A 537 10.83 -21.54 4.92
C PHE A 537 11.04 -21.98 6.37
N ARG A 538 12.01 -21.42 7.09
CA ARG A 538 12.29 -21.77 8.49
C ARG A 538 12.25 -20.51 9.36
N PRO A 539 11.83 -20.60 10.63
CA PRO A 539 11.83 -19.45 11.53
C PRO A 539 13.24 -18.91 11.72
N ASN A 540 13.35 -17.60 11.89
CA ASN A 540 14.62 -16.96 12.18
C ASN A 540 15.06 -17.26 13.62
N THR A 541 16.18 -17.98 13.79
CA THR A 541 16.67 -18.43 15.11
C THR A 541 17.31 -17.33 15.94
N TRP A 542 17.69 -16.21 15.32
CA TRP A 542 18.34 -15.07 15.97
C TRP A 542 17.40 -13.85 16.07
N LEU A 543 16.12 -14.02 15.76
CA LEU A 543 15.05 -13.08 16.08
C LEU A 543 14.61 -13.26 17.54
N MET A 544 14.60 -12.17 18.31
CA MET A 544 14.16 -12.18 19.69
C MET A 544 12.62 -12.16 19.76
N PRO A 545 12.00 -12.91 20.69
CA PRO A 545 10.55 -12.92 20.83
C PRO A 545 10.05 -11.57 21.32
N LEU A 546 8.89 -11.13 20.84
CA LEU A 546 8.24 -9.94 21.38
C LEU A 546 7.77 -10.22 22.82
N LEU A 547 8.18 -9.40 23.79
CA LEU A 547 7.77 -9.49 25.20
C LEU A 547 6.30 -9.07 25.41
N VAL A 548 5.36 -9.86 24.91
CA VAL A 548 3.91 -9.58 24.97
C VAL A 548 3.39 -9.58 26.40
N ASP A 549 3.97 -10.39 27.29
CA ASP A 549 3.57 -10.47 28.71
C ASP A 549 3.73 -9.14 29.46
N LEU A 550 4.59 -8.26 28.96
CA LEU A 550 4.81 -6.92 29.51
C LEU A 550 3.89 -5.85 28.91
N SER A 551 3.01 -6.18 27.96
CA SER A 551 2.09 -5.23 27.32
C SER A 551 1.18 -4.47 28.31
N PRO A 552 0.70 -5.06 29.44
CA PRO A 552 -0.11 -4.33 30.41
C PRO A 552 0.58 -3.11 31.03
N TRP A 553 1.91 -2.98 30.93
CA TRP A 553 2.64 -1.81 31.43
C TRP A 553 2.41 -0.53 30.64
N ARG A 554 1.81 -0.60 29.44
CA ARG A 554 1.51 0.58 28.62
C ARG A 554 0.70 1.64 29.35
N THR A 555 -0.34 1.23 30.09
CA THR A 555 -1.16 2.16 30.87
C THR A 555 -0.31 2.88 31.92
N LYS A 556 0.60 2.14 32.56
CA LYS A 556 1.53 2.70 33.54
C LYS A 556 2.58 3.63 32.90
N PHE A 557 3.01 3.38 31.67
CA PHE A 557 3.86 4.32 30.93
C PHE A 557 3.13 5.64 30.70
N GLN A 558 1.89 5.57 30.22
CA GLN A 558 1.07 6.76 29.97
C GLN A 558 0.80 7.54 31.28
N GLU A 559 0.58 6.85 32.40
CA GLU A 559 0.47 7.48 33.73
C GLU A 559 1.77 8.19 34.15
N ILE A 560 2.92 7.54 33.95
CA ILE A 560 4.23 8.11 34.28
C ILE A 560 4.53 9.30 33.37
N GLU A 561 4.35 9.17 32.06
CA GLU A 561 4.54 10.24 31.07
C GLU A 561 3.62 11.44 31.36
N GLY A 562 2.35 11.18 31.70
CA GLY A 562 1.41 12.23 32.09
C GLY A 562 1.75 12.94 33.40
N SER A 563 2.58 12.33 34.25
CA SER A 563 3.06 12.94 35.51
C SER A 563 4.30 13.82 35.34
N LEU A 564 4.95 13.78 34.16
CA LEU A 564 6.19 14.49 33.89
C LEU A 564 5.93 15.81 33.18
N ASP A 565 6.86 16.75 33.33
CA ASP A 565 6.84 17.99 32.59
C ASP A 565 7.11 17.74 31.10
N ASN A 566 6.48 18.52 30.21
CA ASN A 566 6.57 18.45 28.74
C ASN A 566 7.99 18.57 28.13
N GLN A 567 9.03 18.69 28.96
CA GLN A 567 10.43 18.79 28.55
C GLN A 567 11.22 17.49 28.81
N THR A 568 10.64 16.52 29.51
CA THR A 568 11.31 15.27 29.89
C THR A 568 10.87 14.15 28.97
N ASP A 569 11.80 13.60 28.18
CA ASP A 569 11.57 12.38 27.41
C ASP A 569 12.05 11.18 28.23
N ILE A 570 11.18 10.19 28.44
CA ILE A 570 11.53 8.92 29.10
C ILE A 570 11.47 7.79 28.08
N VAL A 571 12.41 6.86 28.19
CA VAL A 571 12.41 5.62 27.42
C VAL A 571 12.32 4.44 28.37
N PHE A 572 11.29 3.62 28.19
CA PHE A 572 11.10 2.40 28.95
C PHE A 572 11.75 1.22 28.23
N ILE A 573 12.70 0.55 28.86
CA ILE A 573 13.53 -0.50 28.26
C ILE A 573 13.33 -1.84 28.98
N ALA A 574 13.14 -2.92 28.22
CA ALA A 574 13.15 -4.29 28.71
C ALA A 574 14.19 -5.13 27.93
N ASP A 575 15.13 -5.74 28.65
CA ASP A 575 16.19 -6.58 28.07
C ASP A 575 16.07 -8.05 28.50
N PHE A 576 16.71 -8.93 27.72
CA PHE A 576 16.73 -10.37 27.99
C PHE A 576 17.85 -10.75 28.97
N PRO A 577 17.64 -11.73 29.86
CA PRO A 577 18.65 -12.16 30.83
C PRO A 577 19.99 -12.54 30.17
N GLY A 578 21.11 -12.10 30.77
CA GLY A 578 22.47 -12.42 30.32
C GLY A 578 22.97 -11.60 29.11
N GLN A 579 22.30 -10.51 28.74
CA GLN A 579 22.73 -9.63 27.64
C GLN A 579 23.33 -8.29 28.08
N SER A 580 23.24 -7.93 29.37
CA SER A 580 23.65 -6.60 29.87
C SER A 580 25.12 -6.49 30.32
N GLU A 581 25.94 -7.55 30.21
CA GLU A 581 27.27 -7.62 30.86
C GLU A 581 28.48 -7.05 30.07
N ARG A 582 28.32 -6.39 28.91
CA ARG A 582 29.49 -5.96 28.08
C ARG A 582 29.56 -4.50 27.64
N GLY A 583 29.00 -3.57 28.40
CA GLY A 583 29.23 -2.15 28.11
C GLY A 583 29.04 -1.22 29.32
N GLY A 584 30.13 -0.75 29.91
CA GLY A 584 30.14 0.38 30.84
C GLY A 584 30.68 0.06 32.24
N SER A 585 31.70 0.81 32.63
CA SER A 585 32.48 0.78 33.87
C SER A 585 31.69 0.78 35.19
N ARG A 586 32.11 -0.15 36.07
CA ARG A 586 32.19 -0.12 37.56
C ARG A 586 31.09 0.63 38.34
N GLY A 587 30.27 -0.18 39.03
CA GLY A 587 29.40 0.20 40.13
C GLY A 587 28.44 -0.96 40.44
N GLU A 588 28.98 -2.13 40.80
CA GLU A 588 28.18 -3.31 41.17
C GLU A 588 27.82 -3.24 42.66
N GLU A 589 26.53 -3.06 42.93
CA GLU A 589 25.89 -3.64 44.11
C GLU A 589 24.80 -4.59 43.58
N GLU A 590 24.98 -5.88 43.85
CA GLU A 590 24.07 -6.96 43.43
C GLU A 590 22.67 -6.79 44.02
N LEU A 591 21.65 -6.75 43.16
CA LEU A 591 20.26 -7.07 43.53
C LEU A 591 19.46 -7.59 42.32
N HIS A 592 18.98 -8.83 42.40
CA HIS A 592 17.95 -9.44 41.55
C HIS A 592 16.58 -8.72 41.66
N PRO A 593 15.59 -9.04 40.79
CA PRO A 593 15.49 -8.81 39.35
C PRO A 593 14.59 -7.58 39.04
N HIS A 594 14.77 -6.99 37.84
CA HIS A 594 14.02 -5.83 37.31
C HIS A 594 14.44 -4.45 37.89
N THR A 595 15.66 -4.01 37.58
CA THR A 595 16.05 -2.61 37.71
C THR A 595 15.93 -1.89 36.38
N TRP A 596 15.00 -0.93 36.36
CA TRP A 596 14.71 0.01 35.28
C TRP A 596 15.68 1.19 35.37
N ARG A 597 16.21 1.64 34.22
CA ARG A 597 17.00 2.87 34.15
C ARG A 597 16.16 3.94 33.45
N ALA A 598 15.73 4.96 34.20
CA ALA A 598 15.25 6.21 33.63
C ALA A 598 16.45 7.16 33.62
N ASP A 599 17.07 7.36 32.45
CA ASP A 599 18.11 8.36 32.31
C ASP A 599 17.46 9.75 32.44
N LYS A 600 17.73 10.42 33.57
CA LYS A 600 17.30 11.80 33.82
C LYS A 600 18.38 12.75 33.32
N GLU A 601 18.18 13.35 32.15
CA GLU A 601 18.89 14.58 31.79
C GLU A 601 18.06 15.78 32.29
N THR A 602 18.27 16.18 33.54
CA THR A 602 17.71 17.43 34.08
C THR A 602 18.81 18.23 34.73
N GLU A 603 19.54 19.01 33.94
CA GLU A 603 20.24 20.19 34.47
C GLU A 603 19.47 21.46 34.04
N PRO A 604 19.16 22.38 34.97
CA PRO A 604 18.56 23.65 34.62
C PRO A 604 19.51 24.50 33.77
N LEU A 605 18.95 25.25 32.83
CA LEU A 605 19.69 26.13 31.92
C LEU A 605 20.65 27.06 32.68
N PRO A 606 21.93 27.14 32.26
CA PRO A 606 22.89 28.09 32.81
C PRO A 606 22.34 29.52 32.85
N PRO A 607 22.64 30.32 33.89
CA PRO A 607 22.14 31.70 34.05
C PRO A 607 22.44 32.60 32.84
N GLU A 608 23.48 32.27 32.09
CA GLU A 608 23.95 32.96 30.89
C GLU A 608 22.97 32.88 29.70
N LEU A 609 22.10 31.86 29.66
CA LEU A 609 21.17 31.62 28.56
C LEU A 609 19.74 32.14 28.81
N GLN A 610 19.44 32.55 30.05
CA GLN A 610 18.13 33.10 30.44
C GLN A 610 17.76 34.44 29.74
N PRO A 611 18.70 35.37 29.47
CA PRO A 611 18.40 36.64 28.81
C PRO A 611 17.97 36.52 27.33
N LEU A 612 18.31 35.41 26.66
CA LEU A 612 17.97 35.16 25.25
C LEU A 612 16.49 34.81 25.05
N ILE A 613 15.78 34.43 26.12
CA ILE A 613 14.33 34.14 26.09
C ILE A 613 13.52 35.44 26.04
N THR A 614 14.06 36.56 26.55
CA THR A 614 13.39 37.85 26.63
C THR A 614 13.62 38.77 25.41
N ALA A 615 14.56 38.45 24.53
CA ALA A 615 14.96 39.32 23.40
C ALA A 615 14.09 39.17 22.13
N ASP A 616 13.03 38.36 22.19
CA ASP A 616 12.43 37.72 21.02
C ASP A 616 11.27 38.51 20.35
N ASP A 617 11.15 39.82 20.62
CA ASP A 617 10.04 40.64 20.11
C ASP A 617 10.40 41.59 18.95
N GLU A 618 11.67 41.76 18.59
CA GLU A 618 12.04 42.52 17.38
C GLU A 618 13.27 41.94 16.68
N GLY A 619 13.03 41.31 15.53
CA GLY A 619 13.82 41.38 14.28
C GLY A 619 15.34 41.27 14.28
N SER A 620 16.00 40.93 15.38
CA SER A 620 17.46 40.90 15.47
C SER A 620 17.99 39.48 15.20
N GLU A 621 18.69 39.32 14.09
CA GLU A 621 19.55 38.16 13.86
C GLU A 621 20.66 38.17 14.91
N VAL A 622 20.42 37.51 16.05
CA VAL A 622 21.47 37.24 17.04
C VAL A 622 22.46 36.31 16.37
N ASN A 623 23.63 36.85 16.03
CA ASN A 623 24.75 36.13 15.45
C ASN A 623 25.40 35.25 16.53
N ALA A 624 24.69 34.21 16.96
CA ALA A 624 25.11 33.30 18.01
C ALA A 624 26.23 32.40 17.47
N THR A 625 27.46 32.60 17.94
CA THR A 625 28.64 31.78 17.62
C THR A 625 28.66 30.44 18.33
N ASP A 626 27.83 30.25 19.37
CA ASP A 626 27.75 29.01 20.15
C ASP A 626 26.80 27.98 19.48
N PRO A 627 27.28 26.76 19.15
CA PRO A 627 26.47 25.72 18.52
C PRO A 627 25.27 25.26 19.36
N ILE A 628 25.34 25.32 20.70
CA ILE A 628 24.22 24.94 21.58
C ILE A 628 23.11 25.99 21.51
N VAL A 629 23.48 27.28 21.49
CA VAL A 629 22.54 28.40 21.35
C VAL A 629 21.86 28.38 19.98
N GLN A 630 22.62 28.08 18.91
CA GLN A 630 22.03 27.88 17.58
C GLN A 630 21.02 26.73 17.57
N LEU A 631 21.35 25.59 18.20
CA LEU A 631 20.45 24.45 18.30
C LEU A 631 19.17 24.80 19.08
N PHE A 632 19.30 25.56 20.17
CA PHE A 632 18.18 26.05 20.97
C PHE A 632 17.29 27.04 20.18
N LEU A 633 17.86 28.05 19.53
CA LEU A 633 17.12 29.00 18.70
C LEU A 633 16.43 28.30 17.51
N LYS A 634 17.10 27.30 16.91
CA LYS A 634 16.51 26.43 15.87
C LYS A 634 15.31 25.66 16.41
N ARG A 635 15.41 25.11 17.63
CA ARG A 635 14.29 24.45 18.33
C ARG A 635 13.14 25.43 18.61
N GLN A 636 13.42 26.65 19.06
CA GLN A 636 12.39 27.66 19.34
C GLN A 636 11.64 28.12 18.09
N ARG A 637 12.35 28.44 16.99
CA ARG A 637 11.71 28.78 15.70
C ARG A 637 10.82 27.64 15.20
N ARG A 638 11.30 26.41 15.33
CA ARG A 638 10.54 25.21 14.99
C ARG A 638 9.26 25.09 15.82
N MET A 639 9.31 25.35 17.13
CA MET A 639 8.11 25.36 17.98
C MET A 639 7.13 26.48 17.61
N LYS A 640 7.61 27.70 17.34
CA LYS A 640 6.78 28.83 16.86
C LYS A 640 6.11 28.50 15.53
N GLU A 641 6.82 27.89 14.59
CA GLU A 641 6.25 27.44 13.32
C GLU A 641 5.18 26.36 13.51
N VAL A 642 5.43 25.37 14.36
CA VAL A 642 4.45 24.32 14.66
C VAL A 642 3.19 24.93 15.28
N LYS A 643 3.34 25.90 16.19
CA LYS A 643 2.22 26.63 16.78
C LYS A 643 1.43 27.42 15.72
N LYS A 644 2.12 28.19 14.87
CA LYS A 644 1.50 28.91 13.74
C LYS A 644 0.79 27.97 12.77
N ARG A 645 1.33 26.77 12.53
CA ARG A 645 0.69 25.74 11.69
C ARG A 645 -0.58 25.18 12.35
N ARG A 646 -0.58 25.00 13.67
CA ARG A 646 -1.76 24.56 14.46
C ARG A 646 -2.86 25.62 14.50
N GLU A 647 -2.49 26.91 14.52
CA GLU A 647 -3.46 28.01 14.59
C GLU A 647 -3.99 28.48 13.23
N ALA A 648 -3.38 28.06 12.12
CA ALA A 648 -3.77 28.46 10.77
C ALA A 648 -5.21 28.05 10.41
N GLY A 649 -5.95 28.93 9.76
CA GLY A 649 -7.32 28.67 9.29
C GLY A 649 -7.40 27.65 8.14
N ALA A 650 -8.61 27.12 7.87
CA ALA A 650 -8.84 26.09 6.85
C ALA A 650 -8.44 26.54 5.43
N VAL A 651 -8.70 27.80 5.07
CA VAL A 651 -8.35 28.36 3.74
C VAL A 651 -6.83 28.44 3.56
N GLU A 652 -6.12 28.94 4.56
CA GLU A 652 -4.66 29.02 4.53
C GLU A 652 -4.02 27.62 4.42
N ARG A 653 -4.59 26.63 5.12
CA ARG A 653 -4.16 25.23 5.02
C ARG A 653 -4.38 24.67 3.61
N LEU A 654 -5.54 24.90 3.02
CA LEU A 654 -5.85 24.46 1.65
C LEU A 654 -4.91 25.12 0.64
N GLN A 655 -4.65 26.42 0.78
CA GLN A 655 -3.70 27.14 -0.07
C GLN A 655 -2.28 26.56 0.06
N ARG A 656 -1.78 26.35 1.29
CA ARG A 656 -0.46 25.73 1.52
C ARG A 656 -0.37 24.33 0.93
N PHE A 657 -1.41 23.51 1.08
CA PHE A 657 -1.50 22.19 0.47
C PHE A 657 -1.43 22.26 -1.06
N ALA A 658 -2.26 23.11 -1.68
CA ALA A 658 -2.31 23.28 -3.13
C ALA A 658 -0.98 23.77 -3.69
N VAL A 659 -0.36 24.77 -3.04
CA VAL A 659 0.96 25.31 -3.40
C VAL A 659 2.03 24.20 -3.29
N LYS A 660 2.08 23.49 -2.17
CA LYS A 660 3.04 22.39 -1.98
C LYS A 660 2.90 21.32 -3.07
N LYS A 661 1.68 20.90 -3.38
CA LYS A 661 1.41 19.91 -4.44
C LYS A 661 1.77 20.43 -5.82
N TYR A 662 1.45 21.69 -6.13
CA TYR A 662 1.84 22.33 -7.39
C TYR A 662 3.37 22.28 -7.59
N TYR A 663 4.16 22.74 -6.60
CA TYR A 663 5.62 22.74 -6.73
C TYR A 663 6.21 21.33 -6.76
N THR A 664 5.62 20.37 -6.05
CA THR A 664 6.04 18.96 -6.09
C THR A 664 5.80 18.35 -7.47
N ILE A 665 4.61 18.54 -8.04
CA ILE A 665 4.25 18.04 -9.38
C ILE A 665 5.08 18.71 -10.46
N ARG A 666 5.22 20.04 -10.40
CA ARG A 666 6.07 20.82 -11.32
C ARG A 666 7.50 20.31 -11.32
N ARG A 667 8.08 20.10 -10.13
CA ARG A 667 9.44 19.57 -9.99
C ARG A 667 9.57 18.19 -10.62
N GLY A 668 8.66 17.27 -10.33
CA GLY A 668 8.68 15.93 -10.92
C GLY A 668 8.64 15.95 -12.45
N LEU A 669 7.76 16.76 -13.04
CA LEU A 669 7.66 16.93 -14.49
C LEU A 669 8.93 17.53 -15.10
N LEU A 670 9.46 18.61 -14.50
CA LEU A 670 10.67 19.27 -15.00
C LEU A 670 11.90 18.37 -14.90
N MET A 671 12.09 17.70 -13.75
CA MET A 671 13.21 16.75 -13.58
C MET A 671 13.11 15.58 -14.56
N THR A 672 11.88 15.08 -14.82
CA THR A 672 11.67 14.04 -15.83
C THR A 672 11.99 14.53 -17.23
N ALA A 673 11.60 15.77 -17.58
CA ALA A 673 11.92 16.37 -18.86
C ALA A 673 13.44 16.56 -19.04
N ILE A 674 14.15 17.02 -18.00
CA ILE A 674 15.61 17.13 -17.97
C ILE A 674 16.25 15.75 -18.17
N ALA A 675 15.79 14.72 -17.45
CA ALA A 675 16.30 13.36 -17.57
C ALA A 675 16.11 12.78 -18.98
N LEU A 676 14.91 12.96 -19.56
CA LEU A 676 14.62 12.55 -20.93
C LEU A 676 15.50 13.27 -21.96
N ARG A 677 15.71 14.57 -21.76
CA ARG A 677 16.59 15.37 -22.61
C ARG A 677 18.04 14.92 -22.49
N ASN A 678 18.54 14.69 -21.27
CA ASN A 678 19.88 14.15 -21.01
C ASN A 678 20.08 12.81 -21.73
N LEU A 679 19.08 11.92 -21.66
CA LEU A 679 19.14 10.61 -22.32
C LEU A 679 19.15 10.73 -23.85
N ALA A 680 18.38 11.67 -24.42
CA ALA A 680 18.23 11.81 -25.87
C ALA A 680 19.40 12.52 -26.55
N VAL A 681 19.98 13.54 -25.91
CA VAL A 681 20.98 14.44 -26.53
C VAL A 681 22.28 14.56 -25.73
N GLY A 682 22.44 13.80 -24.64
CA GLY A 682 23.60 13.86 -23.75
C GLY A 682 23.49 14.93 -22.66
N LEU A 683 24.41 14.88 -21.69
CA LEU A 683 24.52 15.85 -20.60
C LEU A 683 24.99 17.22 -21.13
N PRO A 684 24.39 18.34 -20.66
CA PRO A 684 24.83 19.66 -21.04
C PRO A 684 26.04 20.06 -20.17
N PRO A 685 26.67 21.23 -20.40
CA PRO A 685 27.67 21.75 -19.47
C PRO A 685 27.13 21.82 -18.03
N LEU A 686 27.99 21.51 -17.04
CA LEU A 686 27.59 21.40 -15.63
C LEU A 686 26.87 22.65 -15.11
N GLU A 687 27.29 23.83 -15.56
CA GLU A 687 26.66 25.09 -15.18
C GLU A 687 25.21 25.19 -15.66
N GLN A 688 24.93 24.76 -16.89
CA GLN A 688 23.57 24.71 -17.43
C GLN A 688 22.73 23.68 -16.67
N LEU A 689 23.27 22.48 -16.45
CA LEU A 689 22.58 21.44 -15.69
C LEU A 689 22.21 21.91 -14.28
N THR A 690 23.14 22.59 -13.61
CA THR A 690 22.93 23.13 -12.26
C THR A 690 21.81 24.17 -12.25
N ARG A 691 21.76 25.07 -13.25
CA ARG A 691 20.68 26.07 -13.38
C ARG A 691 19.32 25.42 -13.67
N GLU A 692 19.28 24.42 -14.55
CA GLU A 692 18.06 23.67 -14.87
C GLU A 692 17.51 22.91 -13.65
N VAL A 693 18.39 22.20 -12.93
CA VAL A 693 18.04 21.49 -11.69
C VAL A 693 17.63 22.47 -10.59
N ALA A 694 18.30 23.61 -10.45
CA ALA A 694 17.90 24.67 -9.52
C ALA A 694 16.51 25.22 -9.85
N PHE A 695 16.21 25.48 -11.14
CA PHE A 695 14.90 25.91 -11.60
C PHE A 695 13.80 24.88 -11.32
N ALA A 696 14.11 23.59 -11.51
CA ALA A 696 13.20 22.50 -11.21
C ALA A 696 12.95 22.37 -9.69
N ASN A 697 13.99 22.57 -8.88
CA ASN A 697 13.96 22.51 -7.41
C ASN A 697 13.42 23.78 -6.74
N MET A 698 13.10 24.84 -7.49
CA MET A 698 12.52 26.05 -6.92
C MET A 698 11.28 25.72 -6.09
N LYS A 699 11.31 26.11 -4.81
CA LYS A 699 10.19 26.01 -3.88
C LYS A 699 9.29 27.26 -4.02
N ALA A 700 8.11 27.23 -3.40
CA ALA A 700 7.27 28.42 -3.31
C ALA A 700 8.05 29.60 -2.70
N PRO A 701 7.81 30.85 -3.15
CA PRO A 701 8.40 32.05 -2.54
C PRO A 701 8.12 32.00 -1.03
N GLN A 702 9.19 31.92 -0.23
CA GLN A 702 9.08 31.71 1.21
C GLN A 702 8.61 33.00 1.89
N ALA A 703 7.64 32.90 2.80
CA ALA A 703 7.75 33.67 4.04
C ALA A 703 8.97 33.09 4.76
N GLU A 704 9.98 33.92 4.98
CA GLU A 704 11.33 33.60 5.46
C GLU A 704 11.38 32.48 6.53
N GLY A 705 12.22 31.45 6.31
CA GLY A 705 12.58 30.50 7.37
C GLY A 705 12.87 29.05 6.97
N ASN A 706 12.63 28.65 5.72
CA ASN A 706 12.49 27.23 5.37
C ASN A 706 13.69 26.67 4.58
N GLN A 707 14.92 26.89 5.06
CA GLN A 707 16.11 26.26 4.47
C GLN A 707 16.42 24.87 5.04
N ASP A 708 16.02 24.54 6.27
CA ASP A 708 16.34 23.24 6.89
C ASP A 708 15.10 22.56 7.47
N ASP A 709 14.47 21.69 6.68
CA ASP A 709 13.43 20.76 7.15
C ASP A 709 13.89 19.31 6.86
N PRO A 710 14.83 18.73 7.65
CA PRO A 710 15.09 17.29 7.63
C PRO A 710 13.93 16.49 8.27
N LEU A 711 12.85 17.16 8.65
CA LEU A 711 11.88 16.70 9.63
C LEU A 711 10.67 15.98 9.07
N LYS A 712 10.77 15.55 7.82
CA LYS A 712 10.05 14.35 7.40
C LYS A 712 10.76 13.06 7.78
N ASP A 713 12.05 13.11 8.13
CA ASP A 713 12.84 11.92 8.45
C ASP A 713 13.03 11.68 9.96
N GLU A 714 12.57 12.60 10.81
CA GLU A 714 12.75 12.53 12.28
C GLU A 714 11.47 12.25 13.08
N VAL A 715 10.29 12.33 12.47
CA VAL A 715 9.08 11.74 13.05
C VAL A 715 8.82 10.47 12.27
N GLY A 716 8.90 9.31 12.92
CA GLY A 716 8.99 7.96 12.35
C GLY A 716 7.82 7.50 11.47
N HIS A 717 7.55 8.22 10.39
CA HIS A 717 6.51 7.93 9.40
C HIS A 717 7.05 7.91 7.97
N GLY A 718 8.37 8.00 7.78
CA GLY A 718 9.04 7.60 6.55
C GLY A 718 9.14 6.08 6.36
N GLU A 719 8.73 5.28 7.36
CA GLU A 719 8.82 3.82 7.33
C GLU A 719 7.67 3.12 6.58
N LEU A 720 6.62 3.85 6.15
CA LEU A 720 5.35 3.28 5.68
C LEU A 720 4.99 3.62 4.23
#